data_AF-A0AAP0MPA6-F1
#
_entry.id   AF-A0AAP0MPA6-F1
#
_cell.length_a   1.000
_cell.length_b   1.000
_cell.length_c   1.000
_cell.angle_alpha   90.00
_cell.angle_beta   90.00
_cell.angle_gamma   90.00
#
_symmetry.space_group_name_H-M   'P 1'
#
loop_
_entity.id
_entity.type
_entity.pdbx_description
1 polymer ?
#
loop_
_entity_poly.entity_id
_entity_poly.type
_entity_poly.pdbx_seq_one_letter_code
_entity_poly.pdbx_strand_id
1 'polypeptide(L)'
;MELSAFLTSVGINSAIAVLLFLLYSVLRKQPGNLNVYFGPRLALASERQNYPPSLLRYLPSPSWVVKAWETTDDDILALGGMDALVFVRIIVFSIRIFCIAAVICMFLVLPVNYYGKEMIHHDISSETLEIFTIANVKESSEWLWTHCFALYVITCSACGLLYFEHKSISRTRLAYITGSPPNPSHFTVLVRAVPWSAEQSYSESVKEFFMKYYASSYLSHHMVHRSSRVQRLMNDAERICRVFKSVSAEQKSKPCLLPCFCGAPNSFDILSNEPDNVRGNIGLDVSNLATEKENAVAFVCFKTRYAAVVAAEILHSENPMLWVTEMAPEPNDVLWSNLSIPYRQLWIRKIAVLVASIAFMFVFLIPVTFVQSLTQLEQLSHAFPFLKGMFKKKFISQVVTGYLPSVILILFLYAAPPTMMVFSTIEGSVAHSGRKKSACIKVLYFTIWNVFFVNVLSGSVIGQLTKLSSFKDVPKHLAEAIPNQVGFFMTYVLTSGWASLSVEIMQPFFLLRNILKKFICRIKNNPPNGTLSFPYQTEVPRLLLFGFLGFICSVMAPLILPFLLIYFVLAYLVYKNQIINVYKKSYESGGQYWPIAHKTIIASLVLTQIIALGIFGIKKSPVASGFTIPLIVGTLLFNEYCRQRFFPSFQKIAAQVLMQMDQQDEQGGRMEEIYQQLKFAYCQFRLISLDLCNIRQADQQRDRDGIRDSEAETAEIGTAEQQVDDTGTADCYMDRQGPISK
;
A
#
# COMPACT_ATOMS: atom_id res chain seq x y z
N MET A 1 -8.12 20.15 29.06
CA MET A 1 -7.31 19.04 29.63
C MET A 1 -6.17 19.63 30.45
N GLU A 2 -5.93 19.13 31.67
CA GLU A 2 -4.79 19.56 32.50
C GLU A 2 -3.44 19.15 31.88
N LEU A 3 -2.43 20.00 32.04
CA LEU A 3 -1.06 19.69 31.61
C LEU A 3 -0.51 18.43 32.32
N SER A 4 -0.87 18.24 33.58
CA SER A 4 -0.49 17.06 34.37
C SER A 4 -0.96 15.74 33.72
N ALA A 5 -2.22 15.69 33.28
CA ALA A 5 -2.80 14.54 32.59
C ALA A 5 -2.13 14.29 31.23
N PHE A 6 -1.82 15.37 30.50
CA PHE A 6 -1.06 15.28 29.24
C PHE A 6 0.33 14.67 29.44
N LEU A 7 1.09 15.19 30.40
CA LEU A 7 2.45 14.70 30.70
C LEU A 7 2.44 13.23 31.13
N THR A 8 1.40 12.81 31.85
CA THR A 8 1.20 11.40 32.21
C THR A 8 1.04 10.53 30.95
N SER A 9 0.24 10.98 29.98
CA SER A 9 0.07 10.31 28.68
C SER A 9 1.37 10.28 27.86
N VAL A 10 2.15 11.36 27.85
CA VAL A 10 3.49 11.41 27.24
C VAL A 10 4.41 10.37 27.88
N GLY A 11 4.46 10.31 29.21
CA GLY A 11 5.30 9.36 29.96
C GLY A 11 4.95 7.91 29.64
N ILE A 12 3.66 7.56 29.65
CA ILE A 12 3.17 6.20 29.33
C ILE A 12 3.54 5.81 27.89
N ASN A 13 3.22 6.66 26.91
CA ASN A 13 3.50 6.37 25.50
C ASN A 13 4.99 6.27 25.20
N SER A 14 5.80 7.15 25.80
CA SER A 14 7.27 7.12 25.66
C SER A 14 7.84 5.84 26.26
N ALA A 15 7.40 5.45 27.45
CA ALA A 15 7.85 4.22 28.12
C ALA A 15 7.49 2.97 27.30
N ILE A 16 6.26 2.88 26.78
CA ILE A 16 5.84 1.79 25.90
C ILE A 16 6.69 1.77 24.63
N ALA A 17 6.90 2.92 23.99
CA ALA A 17 7.67 3.00 22.76
C ALA A 17 9.12 2.53 22.95
N VAL A 18 9.80 3.06 23.98
CA VAL A 18 11.18 2.68 24.32
C VAL A 18 11.27 1.19 24.64
N LEU A 19 10.36 0.65 25.46
CA LEU A 19 10.34 -0.76 25.82
C LEU A 19 10.23 -1.66 24.57
N LEU A 20 9.31 -1.33 23.66
CA LEU A 20 9.11 -2.08 22.42
C LEU A 20 10.29 -1.94 21.45
N PHE A 21 10.94 -0.77 21.36
CA PHE A 21 12.15 -0.60 20.56
C PHE A 21 13.35 -1.40 21.10
N LEU A 22 13.51 -1.44 22.42
CA LEU A 22 14.52 -2.26 23.07
C LEU A 22 14.26 -3.75 22.84
N LEU A 23 13.00 -4.17 23.02
CA LEU A 23 12.58 -5.55 22.78
C LEU A 23 12.80 -5.96 21.32
N TYR A 24 12.42 -5.11 20.36
CA TYR A 24 12.69 -5.33 18.94
C TYR A 24 14.20 -5.49 18.66
N SER A 25 15.03 -4.62 19.25
CA SER A 25 16.49 -4.63 19.06
C SER A 25 17.13 -5.94 19.52
N VAL A 26 16.55 -6.60 20.52
CA VAL A 26 16.96 -7.93 20.99
C VAL A 26 16.33 -9.03 20.13
N LEU A 27 15.01 -8.98 19.88
CA LEU A 27 14.26 -10.03 19.17
C LEU A 27 14.72 -10.22 17.72
N ARG A 28 15.13 -9.15 17.03
CA ARG A 28 15.64 -9.23 15.64
C ARG A 28 16.93 -10.03 15.51
N LYS A 29 17.73 -10.11 16.57
CA LYS A 29 19.00 -10.84 16.58
C LYS A 29 18.82 -12.33 16.91
N GLN A 30 17.61 -12.74 17.31
CA GLN A 30 17.35 -14.12 17.69
C GLN A 30 17.18 -15.00 16.44
N PRO A 31 17.87 -16.14 16.34
CA PRO A 31 17.87 -16.99 15.15
C PRO A 31 16.47 -17.54 14.85
N GLY A 32 15.64 -17.73 15.88
CA GLY A 32 14.25 -18.17 15.73
C GLY A 32 13.33 -17.17 15.03
N ASN A 33 13.70 -15.89 14.97
CA ASN A 33 12.86 -14.82 14.44
C ASN A 33 13.37 -14.24 13.12
N LEU A 34 14.47 -14.76 12.57
CA LEU A 34 15.06 -14.28 11.32
C LEU A 34 14.05 -14.33 10.16
N ASN A 35 13.23 -15.38 10.08
CA ASN A 35 12.20 -15.52 9.05
C ASN A 35 11.10 -14.43 9.13
N VAL A 36 10.88 -13.84 10.31
CA VAL A 36 9.89 -12.78 10.52
C VAL A 36 10.47 -11.43 10.06
N TYR A 37 11.69 -11.12 10.50
CA TYR A 37 12.27 -9.80 10.30
C TYR A 37 13.13 -9.64 9.04
N PHE A 38 13.58 -10.74 8.43
CA PHE A 38 14.49 -10.74 7.28
C PHE A 38 14.01 -11.66 6.15
N GLY A 39 12.71 -11.95 6.08
CA GLY A 39 12.12 -12.91 5.14
C GLY A 39 12.59 -12.75 3.68
N PRO A 40 12.46 -11.57 3.05
CA PRO A 40 12.95 -11.31 1.70
C PRO A 40 14.47 -11.47 1.52
N ARG A 41 15.28 -11.04 2.51
CA ARG A 41 16.74 -11.15 2.43
C ARG A 41 17.23 -12.59 2.56
N LEU A 42 16.58 -13.41 3.38
CA LEU A 42 16.88 -14.84 3.52
C LEU A 42 16.48 -15.65 2.28
N ALA A 43 15.50 -15.16 1.51
CA ALA A 43 15.12 -15.78 0.24
C ALA A 43 16.11 -15.47 -0.89
N LEU A 44 16.83 -14.35 -0.80
CA LEU A 44 17.85 -13.92 -1.77
C LEU A 44 19.26 -14.42 -1.40
N ALA A 45 19.59 -14.43 -0.11
CA ALA A 45 20.86 -14.96 0.39
C ALA A 45 20.64 -16.38 0.91
N SER A 46 20.94 -17.38 0.07
CA SER A 46 20.97 -18.80 0.45
C SER A 46 22.05 -19.13 1.51
N GLU A 47 22.85 -18.14 1.92
CA GLU A 47 23.87 -18.33 2.94
C GLU A 47 23.28 -18.22 4.35
N ARG A 48 23.26 -19.35 5.05
CA ARG A 48 23.16 -19.41 6.51
C ARG A 48 24.27 -18.55 7.12
N GLN A 49 23.97 -17.32 7.49
CA GLN A 49 24.84 -16.55 8.35
C GLN A 49 24.89 -17.22 9.74
N ASN A 50 25.92 -18.06 9.92
CA ASN A 50 26.33 -18.62 11.19
C ASN A 50 26.94 -17.50 12.05
N TYR A 51 26.10 -16.68 12.68
CA TYR A 51 26.57 -15.78 13.72
C TYR A 51 26.94 -16.60 14.97
N PRO A 52 28.16 -16.49 15.50
CA PRO A 52 28.54 -17.19 16.73
C PRO A 52 27.61 -16.79 17.88
N PRO A 53 27.34 -17.68 18.84
CA PRO A 53 26.52 -17.38 20.01
C PRO A 53 27.31 -16.44 20.94
N SER A 54 27.21 -15.14 20.70
CA SER A 54 27.78 -14.13 21.60
C SER A 54 26.69 -13.55 22.51
N LEU A 55 27.04 -13.29 23.78
CA LEU A 55 26.15 -12.62 24.75
C LEU A 55 25.67 -11.23 24.26
N LEU A 56 26.43 -10.62 23.33
CA LEU A 56 26.07 -9.41 22.57
C LEU A 56 24.73 -9.49 21.80
N ARG A 57 24.18 -10.71 21.61
CA ARG A 57 22.85 -10.92 21.02
C ARG A 57 21.72 -10.42 21.92
N TYR A 58 21.89 -10.46 23.23
CA TYR A 58 20.87 -10.05 24.20
C TYR A 58 20.94 -8.56 24.56
N LEU A 59 22.02 -7.88 24.18
CA LEU A 59 22.11 -6.43 24.32
C LEU A 59 21.36 -5.72 23.19
N PRO A 60 20.56 -4.67 23.48
CA PRO A 60 19.99 -3.81 22.45
C PRO A 60 21.12 -3.12 21.67
N SER A 61 20.97 -2.98 20.36
CA SER A 61 21.95 -2.24 19.52
C SER A 61 21.26 -1.27 18.58
N PRO A 62 21.77 -0.03 18.44
CA PRO A 62 21.22 0.98 17.54
C PRO A 62 21.60 0.74 16.06
N SER A 63 22.28 -0.37 15.73
CA SER A 63 22.77 -0.68 14.38
C SER A 63 21.68 -0.64 13.29
N TRP A 64 20.43 -0.94 13.65
CA TRP A 64 19.31 -0.87 12.72
C TRP A 64 18.89 0.55 12.37
N VAL A 65 19.04 1.49 13.31
CA VAL A 65 18.77 2.91 13.11
C VAL A 65 19.81 3.48 12.17
N VAL A 66 21.09 3.17 12.40
CA VAL A 66 22.21 3.59 11.54
C VAL A 66 22.01 3.07 10.11
N LYS A 67 21.74 1.77 9.95
CA LYS A 67 21.47 1.18 8.64
C LYS A 67 20.25 1.80 7.94
N ALA A 68 19.19 2.08 8.69
CA ALA A 68 18.03 2.76 8.14
C ALA A 68 18.34 4.20 7.72
N TRP A 69 19.21 4.90 8.43
CA TRP A 69 19.66 6.24 8.07
C TRP A 69 20.48 6.23 6.78
N GLU A 70 21.47 5.34 6.69
CA GLU A 70 22.41 5.22 5.56
C GLU A 70 21.78 4.78 4.23
N THR A 71 20.65 4.07 4.27
CA THR A 71 20.06 3.53 3.02
C THR A 71 19.65 4.68 2.09
N THR A 72 19.97 4.58 0.80
CA THR A 72 19.68 5.64 -0.17
C THR A 72 18.29 5.51 -0.78
N ASP A 73 17.83 6.56 -1.47
CA ASP A 73 16.55 6.52 -2.20
C ASP A 73 16.59 5.49 -3.35
N ASP A 74 17.76 5.28 -3.97
CA ASP A 74 17.97 4.31 -5.04
C ASP A 74 17.86 2.87 -4.52
N ASP A 75 18.40 2.60 -3.32
CA ASP A 75 18.23 1.31 -2.65
C ASP A 75 16.75 1.00 -2.38
N ILE A 76 15.98 2.01 -1.94
CA ILE A 76 14.53 1.86 -1.71
C ILE A 76 13.81 1.61 -3.03
N LEU A 77 14.18 2.31 -4.09
CA LEU A 77 13.58 2.14 -5.41
C LEU A 77 13.86 0.74 -5.98
N ALA A 78 15.09 0.23 -5.82
CA ALA A 78 15.49 -1.10 -6.29
C ALA A 78 14.75 -2.21 -5.54
N LEU A 79 14.68 -2.14 -4.20
CA LEU A 79 14.09 -3.19 -3.37
C LEU A 79 12.56 -3.08 -3.26
N GLY A 80 12.06 -1.88 -2.98
CA GLY A 80 10.65 -1.60 -2.66
C GLY A 80 9.80 -1.10 -3.82
N GLY A 81 10.42 -0.61 -4.89
CA GLY A 81 9.73 0.01 -6.04
C GLY A 81 9.35 1.47 -5.81
N MET A 82 8.70 2.05 -6.82
CA MET A 82 8.26 3.44 -6.87
C MET A 82 7.23 3.77 -5.77
N ASP A 83 6.32 2.84 -5.44
CA ASP A 83 5.32 3.07 -4.39
C ASP A 83 5.96 3.22 -3.00
N ALA A 84 7.00 2.43 -2.72
CA ALA A 84 7.76 2.53 -1.47
C ALA A 84 8.55 3.84 -1.40
N LEU A 85 9.17 4.24 -2.51
CA LEU A 85 9.87 5.53 -2.60
C LEU A 85 8.91 6.70 -2.38
N VAL A 86 7.75 6.71 -3.04
CA VAL A 86 6.72 7.74 -2.86
C VAL A 86 6.25 7.81 -1.41
N PHE A 87 6.03 6.66 -0.77
CA PHE A 87 5.65 6.59 0.64
C PHE A 87 6.69 7.28 1.55
N VAL A 88 7.98 6.97 1.35
CA VAL A 88 9.07 7.60 2.11
C VAL A 88 9.17 9.10 1.80
N ARG A 89 8.98 9.51 0.55
CA ARG A 89 8.95 10.93 0.15
C ARG A 89 7.83 11.72 0.82
N ILE A 90 6.65 11.11 1.03
CA ILE A 90 5.56 11.74 1.81
C ILE A 90 6.04 12.05 3.24
N ILE A 91 6.76 11.12 3.88
CA ILE A 91 7.32 11.33 5.22
C ILE A 91 8.37 12.44 5.21
N VAL A 92 9.31 12.41 4.25
CA VAL A 92 10.35 13.45 4.12
C VAL A 92 9.75 14.83 3.89
N PHE A 93 8.73 14.93 3.05
CA PHE A 93 7.98 16.17 2.86
C PHE A 93 7.38 16.66 4.18
N SER A 94 6.70 15.79 4.93
CA SER A 94 6.14 16.12 6.25
C SER A 94 7.20 16.59 7.24
N ILE A 95 8.36 15.92 7.33
CA ILE A 95 9.47 16.36 8.20
C ILE A 95 9.90 17.78 7.83
N ARG A 96 10.15 18.05 6.54
CA ARG A 96 10.63 19.37 6.09
C ARG A 96 9.63 20.49 6.42
N ILE A 97 8.36 20.30 6.11
CA ILE A 97 7.35 21.35 6.36
C ILE A 97 7.07 21.54 7.85
N PHE A 98 6.99 20.46 8.63
CA PHE A 98 6.74 20.58 10.07
C PHE A 98 7.97 21.06 10.85
N CYS A 99 9.20 20.87 10.35
CA CYS A 99 10.38 21.57 10.88
C CYS A 99 10.23 23.08 10.75
N ILE A 100 9.88 23.58 9.55
CA ILE A 100 9.68 25.01 9.30
C ILE A 100 8.55 25.54 10.19
N ALA A 101 7.42 24.84 10.23
CA ALA A 101 6.30 25.22 11.07
C ALA A 101 6.67 25.20 12.56
N ALA A 102 7.40 24.20 13.04
CA ALA A 102 7.83 24.09 14.44
C ALA A 102 8.70 25.27 14.85
N VAL A 103 9.69 25.65 14.04
CA VAL A 103 10.55 26.81 14.34
C VAL A 103 9.69 28.08 14.41
N ILE A 104 8.89 28.37 13.39
CA ILE A 104 8.09 29.60 13.34
C ILE A 104 7.07 29.64 14.48
N CYS A 105 6.30 28.58 14.67
CA CYS A 105 5.22 28.57 15.65
C CYS A 105 5.73 28.48 17.09
N MET A 106 6.84 27.77 17.37
CA MET A 106 7.37 27.69 18.73
C MET A 106 8.07 28.98 19.16
N PHE A 107 8.75 29.68 18.24
CA PHE A 107 9.47 30.92 18.59
C PHE A 107 8.62 32.18 18.46
N LEU A 108 7.62 32.22 17.57
CA LEU A 108 6.77 33.41 17.38
C LEU A 108 5.37 33.24 17.98
N VAL A 109 4.69 32.15 17.66
CA VAL A 109 3.26 31.99 17.99
C VAL A 109 3.05 31.56 19.44
N LEU A 110 3.89 30.65 19.97
CA LEU A 110 3.73 30.12 21.32
C LEU A 110 3.91 31.19 22.41
N PRO A 111 4.93 32.08 22.36
CA PRO A 111 5.05 33.16 23.34
C PRO A 111 3.86 34.13 23.29
N VAL A 112 3.36 34.43 22.07
CA VAL A 112 2.18 35.26 21.86
C VAL A 112 0.92 34.65 22.49
N ASN A 113 0.75 33.32 22.37
CA ASN A 113 -0.35 32.62 23.02
C ASN A 113 -0.25 32.69 24.54
N TYR A 114 0.95 32.43 25.09
CA TYR A 114 1.18 32.38 26.53
C TYR A 114 0.92 33.74 27.21
N TYR A 115 1.47 34.82 26.66
CA TYR A 115 1.30 36.18 27.19
C TYR A 115 0.02 36.89 26.70
N GLY A 116 -0.92 36.18 26.06
CA GLY A 116 -2.08 36.78 25.37
C GLY A 116 -3.12 37.45 26.27
N LYS A 117 -3.20 37.05 27.55
CA LYS A 117 -4.06 37.64 28.61
C LYS A 117 -3.25 37.81 29.89
N GLU A 118 -3.53 38.88 30.63
CA GLU A 118 -3.01 39.04 31.99
C GLU A 118 -3.61 37.97 32.90
N MET A 119 -2.79 37.03 33.37
CA MET A 119 -3.19 36.00 34.34
C MET A 119 -2.19 35.94 35.50
N ILE A 120 -2.68 35.65 36.70
CA ILE A 120 -1.84 35.26 37.84
C ILE A 120 -1.44 33.80 37.56
N HIS A 121 -0.19 33.59 37.19
CA HIS A 121 0.32 32.25 36.86
C HIS A 121 0.46 31.45 38.17
N HIS A 122 -0.30 30.36 38.28
CA HIS A 122 -0.08 29.34 39.31
C HIS A 122 1.06 28.41 38.86
N ASP A 123 1.46 27.47 39.72
CA ASP A 123 2.53 26.51 39.40
C ASP A 123 2.26 25.77 38.07
N ILE A 124 3.23 25.76 37.15
CA ILE A 124 3.10 25.39 35.72
C ILE A 124 2.41 24.03 35.53
N SER A 125 2.62 23.10 36.46
CA SER A 125 2.08 21.74 36.40
C SER A 125 0.55 21.64 36.55
N SER A 126 -0.09 22.67 37.10
CA SER A 126 -1.54 22.75 37.35
C SER A 126 -2.32 23.53 36.28
N GLU A 127 -1.61 24.10 35.30
CA GLU A 127 -2.22 24.89 34.23
C GLU A 127 -2.97 24.03 33.20
N THR A 128 -3.97 24.64 32.56
CA THR A 128 -4.71 24.04 31.45
C THR A 128 -3.96 24.26 30.14
N LEU A 129 -3.99 23.26 29.25
CA LEU A 129 -3.35 23.35 27.93
C LEU A 129 -3.88 24.50 27.05
N GLU A 130 -5.04 25.05 27.38
CA GLU A 130 -5.69 26.14 26.66
C GLU A 130 -4.87 27.44 26.69
N ILE A 131 -4.03 27.64 27.72
CA ILE A 131 -3.15 28.80 27.86
C ILE A 131 -2.14 28.89 26.70
N PHE A 132 -1.71 27.75 26.16
CA PHE A 132 -0.75 27.68 25.05
C PHE A 132 -1.42 27.80 23.66
N THR A 133 -2.71 28.11 23.60
CA THR A 133 -3.49 28.16 22.37
C THR A 133 -3.94 29.59 22.04
N ILE A 134 -4.37 29.78 20.79
CA ILE A 134 -4.98 31.04 20.33
C ILE A 134 -6.23 31.45 21.14
N ALA A 135 -6.85 30.52 21.88
CA ALA A 135 -7.97 30.84 22.77
C ALA A 135 -7.56 31.86 23.86
N ASN A 136 -6.29 31.81 24.30
CA ASN A 136 -5.75 32.68 25.34
C ASN A 136 -5.48 34.13 24.87
N VAL A 137 -5.47 34.41 23.56
CA VAL A 137 -5.24 35.77 23.04
C VAL A 137 -6.49 36.65 23.25
N LYS A 138 -6.31 37.90 23.72
CA LYS A 138 -7.42 38.86 23.89
C LYS A 138 -8.13 39.19 22.57
N GLU A 139 -9.44 39.44 22.64
CA GLU A 139 -10.20 39.98 21.50
C GLU A 139 -9.62 41.33 21.05
N SER A 140 -9.64 41.60 19.74
CA SER A 140 -9.10 42.81 19.10
C SER A 140 -7.60 43.08 19.33
N SER A 141 -6.84 42.09 19.81
CA SER A 141 -5.39 42.22 19.99
C SER A 141 -4.66 42.30 18.64
N GLU A 142 -3.69 43.21 18.55
CA GLU A 142 -2.79 43.33 17.39
C GLU A 142 -1.90 42.08 17.22
N TRP A 143 -1.74 41.28 18.27
CA TRP A 143 -0.87 40.10 18.30
C TRP A 143 -1.40 38.97 17.41
N LEU A 144 -2.67 39.03 17.00
CA LEU A 144 -3.27 38.11 16.03
C LEU A 144 -2.60 38.20 14.64
N TRP A 145 -1.93 39.32 14.33
CA TRP A 145 -1.15 39.44 13.11
C TRP A 145 0.02 38.45 13.05
N THR A 146 0.63 38.09 14.20
CA THR A 146 1.69 37.07 14.28
C THR A 146 1.20 35.70 13.81
N HIS A 147 -0.04 35.33 14.14
CA HIS A 147 -0.66 34.09 13.65
C HIS A 147 -0.91 34.15 12.14
N CYS A 148 -1.39 35.28 11.64
CA CYS A 148 -1.58 35.51 10.20
C CYS A 148 -0.24 35.38 9.45
N PHE A 149 0.82 36.02 9.96
CA PHE A 149 2.16 35.92 9.40
C PHE A 149 2.67 34.47 9.38
N ALA A 150 2.56 33.74 10.50
CA ALA A 150 2.94 32.32 10.56
C ALA A 150 2.17 31.47 9.54
N LEU A 151 0.86 31.70 9.38
CA LEU A 151 0.02 31.02 8.40
C LEU A 151 0.49 31.24 6.96
N TYR A 152 0.90 32.46 6.63
CA TYR A 152 1.48 32.80 5.32
C TYR A 152 2.80 32.07 5.07
N VAL A 153 3.72 32.09 6.04
CA VAL A 153 5.02 31.43 5.87
C VAL A 153 4.86 29.92 5.73
N ILE A 154 4.00 29.29 6.54
CA ILE A 154 3.70 27.85 6.44
C ILE A 154 3.08 27.53 5.08
N THR A 155 2.08 28.29 4.62
CA THR A 155 1.41 28.05 3.35
C THR A 155 2.36 28.21 2.16
N CYS A 156 3.15 29.29 2.12
CA CYS A 156 4.10 29.54 1.04
C CYS A 156 5.21 28.47 1.01
N SER A 157 5.73 28.10 2.18
CA SER A 157 6.74 27.03 2.30
C SER A 157 6.17 25.68 1.88
N ALA A 158 4.94 25.35 2.28
CA ALA A 158 4.27 24.12 1.88
C ALA A 158 4.04 24.05 0.37
N CYS A 159 3.55 25.13 -0.26
CA CYS A 159 3.34 25.19 -1.71
C CYS A 159 4.67 25.07 -2.47
N GLY A 160 5.71 25.79 -2.03
CA GLY A 160 7.06 25.71 -2.63
C GLY A 160 7.64 24.29 -2.56
N LEU A 161 7.65 23.69 -1.36
CA LEU A 161 8.14 22.32 -1.17
C LEU A 161 7.31 21.30 -1.95
N LEU A 162 5.97 21.45 -1.97
CA LEU A 162 5.09 20.58 -2.75
C LEU A 162 5.42 20.64 -4.23
N TYR A 163 5.65 21.83 -4.78
CA TYR A 163 5.99 22.01 -6.19
C TYR A 163 7.29 21.28 -6.55
N PHE A 164 8.34 21.46 -5.74
CA PHE A 164 9.64 20.80 -5.98
C PHE A 164 9.54 19.28 -5.83
N GLU A 165 8.87 18.78 -4.81
CA GLU A 165 8.70 17.34 -4.62
C GLU A 165 7.86 16.70 -5.73
N HIS A 166 6.79 17.38 -6.17
CA HIS A 166 5.96 16.88 -7.26
C HIS A 166 6.77 16.78 -8.57
N LYS A 167 7.57 17.81 -8.87
CA LYS A 167 8.47 17.80 -10.02
C LYS A 167 9.53 16.70 -9.92
N SER A 168 10.10 16.49 -8.73
CA SER A 168 11.08 15.43 -8.46
C SER A 168 10.47 14.04 -8.69
N ILE A 169 9.32 13.76 -8.08
CA ILE A 169 8.64 12.46 -8.17
C ILE A 169 8.20 12.18 -9.61
N SER A 170 7.66 13.15 -10.35
CA SER A 170 7.33 12.97 -11.77
C SER A 170 8.55 12.56 -12.61
N ARG A 171 9.72 13.16 -12.34
CA ARG A 171 10.98 12.83 -13.04
C ARG A 171 11.49 11.45 -12.66
N THR A 172 11.56 11.13 -11.37
CA THR A 172 11.99 9.81 -10.89
C THR A 172 11.06 8.71 -11.39
N ARG A 173 9.74 8.95 -11.42
CA ARG A 173 8.77 8.01 -12.00
C ARG A 173 9.06 7.74 -13.46
N LEU A 174 9.30 8.79 -14.26
CA LEU A 174 9.59 8.63 -15.68
C LEU A 174 10.89 7.84 -15.88
N ALA A 175 11.96 8.21 -15.17
CA ALA A 175 13.24 7.50 -15.21
C ALA A 175 13.11 6.03 -14.79
N TYR A 176 12.27 5.76 -13.79
CA TYR A 176 11.98 4.40 -13.34
C TYR A 176 11.29 3.57 -14.42
N ILE A 177 10.28 4.13 -15.10
CA ILE A 177 9.56 3.45 -16.17
C ILE A 177 10.47 3.16 -17.37
N THR A 178 11.30 4.12 -17.77
CA THR A 178 12.21 3.97 -18.92
C THR A 178 13.40 3.05 -18.62
N GLY A 179 13.87 3.01 -17.36
CA GLY A 179 14.99 2.17 -16.94
C GLY A 179 14.60 0.76 -16.48
N SER A 180 13.31 0.49 -16.31
CA SER A 180 12.81 -0.83 -15.90
C SER A 180 12.80 -1.82 -17.07
N PRO A 181 12.89 -3.15 -16.80
CA PRO A 181 12.74 -4.16 -17.84
C PRO A 181 11.36 -4.05 -18.51
N PRO A 182 11.23 -4.50 -19.77
CA PRO A 182 9.98 -4.42 -20.51
C PRO A 182 8.86 -5.14 -19.76
N ASN A 183 7.83 -4.37 -19.39
CA ASN A 183 6.66 -4.88 -18.68
C ASN A 183 5.57 -5.26 -19.68
N PRO A 184 5.02 -6.48 -19.63
CA PRO A 184 3.91 -6.90 -20.49
C PRO A 184 2.72 -5.94 -20.49
N SER A 185 2.45 -5.29 -19.36
CA SER A 185 1.36 -4.31 -19.21
C SER A 185 1.43 -3.14 -20.19
N HIS A 186 2.64 -2.76 -20.64
CA HIS A 186 2.81 -1.63 -21.55
C HIS A 186 2.37 -1.95 -23.00
N PHE A 187 2.21 -3.22 -23.33
CA PHE A 187 1.81 -3.69 -24.67
C PHE A 187 0.41 -4.30 -24.69
N THR A 188 -0.23 -4.45 -23.53
CA THR A 188 -1.51 -5.16 -23.41
C THR A 188 -2.62 -4.20 -22.99
N VAL A 189 -3.75 -4.31 -23.68
CA VAL A 189 -5.00 -3.60 -23.39
C VAL A 189 -6.01 -4.60 -22.87
N LEU A 190 -6.65 -4.26 -21.75
CA LEU A 190 -7.80 -4.98 -21.24
C LEU A 190 -9.05 -4.46 -21.94
N VAL A 191 -9.75 -5.37 -22.63
CA VAL A 191 -11.02 -5.12 -23.31
C VAL A 191 -12.13 -5.75 -22.50
N ARG A 192 -13.16 -4.98 -22.15
CA ARG A 192 -14.36 -5.43 -21.43
C ARG A 192 -15.63 -5.13 -22.24
N ALA A 193 -16.70 -5.84 -21.93
CA ALA A 193 -18.00 -5.68 -22.58
C ALA A 193 -17.92 -5.90 -24.10
N VAL A 194 -17.25 -6.99 -24.49
CA VAL A 194 -17.31 -7.49 -25.86
C VAL A 194 -18.77 -7.84 -26.20
N PRO A 195 -19.32 -7.34 -27.32
CA PRO A 195 -20.70 -7.62 -27.70
C PRO A 195 -20.88 -9.12 -27.96
N TRP A 196 -22.02 -9.65 -27.51
CA TRP A 196 -22.37 -11.03 -27.80
C TRP A 196 -22.91 -11.13 -29.22
N SER A 197 -22.46 -12.14 -29.96
CA SER A 197 -22.99 -12.53 -31.25
C SER A 197 -23.48 -13.98 -31.16
N ALA A 198 -24.55 -14.31 -31.89
CA ALA A 198 -25.10 -15.67 -31.93
C ALA A 198 -24.30 -16.60 -32.87
N GLU A 199 -23.55 -16.01 -33.81
CA GLU A 199 -22.89 -16.71 -34.92
C GLU A 199 -21.41 -17.00 -34.65
N GLN A 200 -20.76 -16.26 -33.74
CA GLN A 200 -19.32 -16.36 -33.48
C GLN A 200 -18.99 -16.47 -31.98
N SER A 201 -17.82 -17.03 -31.65
CA SER A 201 -17.27 -16.97 -30.29
C SER A 201 -16.76 -15.56 -29.97
N TYR A 202 -16.63 -15.22 -28.68
CA TYR A 202 -16.09 -13.91 -28.30
C TYR A 202 -14.64 -13.77 -28.76
N SER A 203 -13.86 -14.87 -28.74
CA SER A 203 -12.51 -14.94 -29.27
C SER A 203 -12.42 -14.50 -30.74
N GLU A 204 -13.26 -15.06 -31.61
CA GLU A 204 -13.24 -14.70 -33.04
C GLU A 204 -13.72 -13.27 -33.27
N SER A 205 -14.74 -12.81 -32.53
CA SER A 205 -15.20 -11.41 -32.64
C SER A 205 -14.11 -10.40 -32.22
N VAL A 206 -13.33 -10.69 -31.17
CA VAL A 206 -12.18 -9.85 -30.77
C VAL A 206 -11.11 -9.87 -31.87
N LYS A 207 -10.76 -11.04 -32.37
CA LYS A 207 -9.77 -11.20 -33.43
C LYS A 207 -10.16 -10.44 -34.70
N GLU A 208 -11.39 -10.61 -35.17
CA GLU A 208 -11.91 -9.95 -36.37
C GLU A 208 -11.88 -8.42 -36.20
N PHE A 209 -12.33 -7.92 -35.04
CA PHE A 209 -12.32 -6.48 -34.73
C PHE A 209 -10.90 -5.88 -34.77
N PHE A 210 -9.95 -6.47 -34.04
CA PHE A 210 -8.59 -5.92 -33.97
C PHE A 210 -7.76 -6.20 -35.23
N MET A 211 -8.01 -7.29 -35.96
CA MET A 211 -7.40 -7.50 -37.28
C MET A 211 -7.91 -6.49 -38.30
N LYS A 212 -9.19 -6.11 -38.25
CA LYS A 212 -9.77 -5.14 -39.18
C LYS A 212 -9.25 -3.71 -38.95
N TYR A 213 -9.21 -3.25 -37.70
CA TYR A 213 -8.86 -1.85 -37.38
C TYR A 213 -7.39 -1.65 -36.99
N TYR A 214 -6.68 -2.69 -36.53
CA TYR A 214 -5.31 -2.62 -36.02
C TYR A 214 -4.36 -3.66 -36.65
N ALA A 215 -4.60 -4.07 -37.90
CA ALA A 215 -3.87 -5.15 -38.60
C ALA A 215 -2.34 -5.12 -38.44
N SER A 216 -1.72 -3.94 -38.57
CA SER A 216 -0.26 -3.78 -38.49
C SER A 216 0.29 -4.03 -37.10
N SER A 217 -0.48 -3.66 -36.07
CA SER A 217 -0.03 -3.56 -34.67
C SER A 217 -0.58 -4.65 -33.78
N TYR A 218 -1.65 -5.33 -34.17
CA TYR A 218 -2.21 -6.47 -33.44
C TYR A 218 -1.21 -7.64 -33.40
N LEU A 219 -1.03 -8.24 -32.22
CA LEU A 219 -0.16 -9.40 -32.02
C LEU A 219 -0.96 -10.65 -31.68
N SER A 220 -1.72 -10.61 -30.58
CA SER A 220 -2.52 -11.75 -30.09
C SER A 220 -3.57 -11.26 -29.08
N HIS A 221 -4.48 -12.14 -28.69
CA HIS A 221 -5.39 -11.88 -27.57
C HIS A 221 -5.59 -13.12 -26.70
N HIS A 222 -5.99 -12.90 -25.45
CA HIS A 222 -6.30 -13.94 -24.48
C HIS A 222 -7.68 -13.70 -23.88
N MET A 223 -8.59 -14.65 -24.08
CA MET A 223 -9.93 -14.60 -23.49
C MET A 223 -9.89 -14.96 -22.00
N VAL A 224 -10.70 -14.26 -21.20
CA VAL A 224 -10.87 -14.56 -19.77
C VAL A 224 -11.98 -15.58 -19.60
N HIS A 225 -11.71 -16.67 -18.87
CA HIS A 225 -12.65 -17.77 -18.72
C HIS A 225 -13.38 -17.69 -17.37
N ARG A 226 -14.63 -18.17 -17.35
CA ARG A 226 -15.46 -18.17 -16.14
C ARG A 226 -14.97 -19.22 -15.13
N SER A 227 -14.06 -18.75 -14.29
CA SER A 227 -13.55 -19.48 -13.14
C SER A 227 -14.63 -19.86 -12.14
N SER A 228 -15.00 -21.13 -12.10
CA SER A 228 -15.74 -21.62 -10.94
C SER A 228 -15.37 -23.03 -10.50
N ARG A 229 -14.85 -23.91 -11.36
CA ARG A 229 -14.45 -25.27 -10.94
C ARG A 229 -12.95 -25.50 -11.10
N VAL A 230 -12.39 -25.19 -12.28
CA VAL A 230 -10.97 -25.39 -12.58
C VAL A 230 -10.06 -24.56 -11.68
N GLN A 231 -10.37 -23.28 -11.42
CA GLN A 231 -9.53 -22.48 -10.51
C GLN A 231 -9.65 -22.92 -9.05
N ARG A 232 -10.81 -23.45 -8.61
CA ARG A 232 -10.93 -24.04 -7.28
C ARG A 232 -10.06 -25.28 -7.18
N LEU A 233 -10.18 -26.19 -8.13
CA LEU A 233 -9.36 -27.40 -8.22
C LEU A 233 -7.87 -27.09 -8.33
N MET A 234 -7.47 -26.08 -9.10
CA MET A 234 -6.07 -25.67 -9.23
C MET A 234 -5.53 -25.02 -7.95
N ASN A 235 -6.33 -24.20 -7.27
CA ASN A 235 -5.95 -23.65 -5.96
C ASN A 235 -5.87 -24.75 -4.89
N ASP A 236 -6.77 -25.73 -4.94
CA ASP A 236 -6.79 -26.88 -4.03
C ASP A 236 -5.60 -27.80 -4.33
N ALA A 237 -5.30 -28.08 -5.59
CA ALA A 237 -4.11 -28.81 -6.02
C ALA A 237 -2.82 -28.07 -5.62
N GLU A 238 -2.75 -26.75 -5.76
CA GLU A 238 -1.60 -25.97 -5.31
C GLU A 238 -1.47 -26.01 -3.78
N ARG A 239 -2.59 -25.96 -3.02
CA ARG A 239 -2.58 -26.17 -1.56
C ARG A 239 -2.09 -27.57 -1.21
N ILE A 240 -2.57 -28.59 -1.92
CA ILE A 240 -2.22 -29.99 -1.73
C ILE A 240 -0.73 -30.20 -2.05
N CYS A 241 -0.23 -29.72 -3.20
CA CYS A 241 1.19 -29.74 -3.54
C CYS A 241 2.05 -28.98 -2.53
N ARG A 242 1.55 -27.87 -1.97
CA ARG A 242 2.24 -27.16 -0.88
C ARG A 242 2.31 -27.99 0.39
N VAL A 243 1.22 -28.66 0.75
CA VAL A 243 1.17 -29.59 1.89
C VAL A 243 2.11 -30.78 1.64
N PHE A 244 2.08 -31.39 0.46
CA PHE A 244 2.99 -32.48 0.09
C PHE A 244 4.45 -32.05 0.07
N LYS A 245 4.79 -30.86 -0.43
CA LYS A 245 6.16 -30.32 -0.33
C LYS A 245 6.58 -30.13 1.13
N SER A 246 5.65 -29.73 2.02
CA SER A 246 5.95 -29.64 3.45
C SER A 246 6.09 -31.02 4.13
N VAL A 247 5.35 -32.04 3.69
CA VAL A 247 5.39 -33.40 4.25
C VAL A 247 6.56 -34.24 3.70
N SER A 248 6.92 -34.08 2.43
CA SER A 248 8.05 -34.80 1.81
C SER A 248 9.41 -34.33 2.39
N ALA A 249 9.47 -33.10 2.92
CA ALA A 249 10.60 -32.61 3.70
C ALA A 249 10.68 -33.21 5.13
N GLU A 250 9.62 -33.87 5.62
CA GLU A 250 9.51 -34.44 6.98
C GLU A 250 9.91 -35.92 7.09
N GLN A 251 10.34 -36.57 6.01
CA GLN A 251 10.69 -38.01 6.02
C GLN A 251 12.05 -38.33 6.68
N LYS A 252 12.38 -37.64 7.79
CA LYS A 252 13.39 -38.03 8.78
C LYS A 252 12.98 -37.62 10.21
N SER A 253 11.88 -38.15 10.75
CA SER A 253 11.73 -38.27 12.22
C SER A 253 10.66 -39.27 12.69
N LYS A 254 10.99 -39.98 13.78
CA LYS A 254 10.25 -41.04 14.49
C LYS A 254 8.88 -40.60 15.04
N PRO A 255 7.94 -41.55 15.28
CA PRO A 255 6.59 -41.25 15.78
C PRO A 255 6.58 -40.67 17.20
N CYS A 256 5.65 -39.74 17.45
CA CYS A 256 5.51 -39.00 18.71
C CYS A 256 4.70 -39.81 19.75
N LEU A 257 5.19 -39.82 21.00
CA LEU A 257 4.74 -40.67 22.13
C LEU A 257 3.72 -40.00 23.09
N LEU A 258 2.88 -39.07 22.61
CA LEU A 258 1.80 -38.50 23.44
C LEU A 258 0.43 -38.64 22.77
N PRO A 259 -0.54 -39.33 23.40
CA PRO A 259 -1.89 -39.43 22.87
C PRO A 259 -2.66 -38.12 23.12
N CYS A 260 -3.02 -37.43 22.04
CA CYS A 260 -3.95 -36.30 22.11
C CYS A 260 -5.38 -36.83 22.17
N PHE A 261 -6.19 -36.26 23.07
CA PHE A 261 -7.62 -36.54 23.28
C PHE A 261 -8.50 -36.02 22.12
N CYS A 262 -8.21 -36.44 20.89
CA CYS A 262 -9.04 -36.25 19.71
C CYS A 262 -8.95 -37.54 18.90
N GLY A 263 -9.88 -38.46 19.14
CA GLY A 263 -10.04 -39.65 18.31
C GLY A 263 -10.45 -39.23 16.90
N ALA A 264 -9.49 -39.17 15.99
CA ALA A 264 -9.72 -39.26 14.56
C ALA A 264 -8.89 -40.45 14.05
N PRO A 265 -9.52 -41.45 13.41
CA PRO A 265 -8.79 -42.58 12.87
C PRO A 265 -7.81 -42.13 11.78
N ASN A 266 -6.67 -42.81 11.72
CA ASN A 266 -5.52 -42.59 10.85
C ASN A 266 -5.86 -41.96 9.48
N SER A 267 -5.62 -40.66 9.34
CA SER A 267 -5.85 -39.87 8.13
C SER A 267 -4.89 -40.20 6.96
N PHE A 268 -4.01 -41.19 7.13
CA PHE A 268 -3.07 -41.61 6.09
C PHE A 268 -3.67 -42.62 5.09
N ASP A 269 -4.66 -43.43 5.49
CA ASP A 269 -5.33 -44.38 4.56
C ASP A 269 -6.46 -43.75 3.74
N ILE A 270 -6.97 -42.58 4.16
CA ILE A 270 -7.97 -41.82 3.40
C ILE A 270 -7.28 -41.03 2.26
N LEU A 271 -6.03 -40.60 2.44
CA LEU A 271 -5.33 -39.77 1.46
C LEU A 271 -4.63 -40.55 0.34
N SER A 272 -4.36 -41.84 0.53
CA SER A 272 -3.69 -42.69 -0.48
C SER A 272 -4.65 -43.19 -1.57
N ASN A 273 -5.96 -43.22 -1.31
CA ASN A 273 -6.99 -43.67 -2.26
C ASN A 273 -7.65 -42.52 -3.05
N GLU A 274 -7.39 -41.26 -2.68
CA GLU A 274 -7.91 -40.07 -3.36
C GLU A 274 -7.15 -39.63 -4.64
N PRO A 275 -5.83 -39.86 -4.85
CA PRO A 275 -5.14 -39.38 -6.03
C PRO A 275 -5.58 -40.10 -7.31
N ASP A 276 -5.96 -41.38 -7.22
CA ASP A 276 -6.41 -42.16 -8.39
C ASP A 276 -7.84 -41.79 -8.81
N ASN A 277 -8.72 -41.47 -7.85
CA ASN A 277 -10.07 -40.98 -8.11
C ASN A 277 -10.06 -39.53 -8.65
N VAL A 278 -9.10 -38.72 -8.22
CA VAL A 278 -8.87 -37.36 -8.76
C VAL A 278 -8.27 -37.43 -10.16
N ARG A 279 -7.36 -38.37 -10.45
CA ARG A 279 -6.75 -38.52 -11.77
C ARG A 279 -7.72 -39.02 -12.84
N GLY A 280 -8.64 -39.94 -12.47
CA GLY A 280 -9.75 -40.35 -13.32
C GLY A 280 -10.73 -39.21 -13.66
N ASN A 281 -11.01 -38.33 -12.69
CA ASN A 281 -11.82 -37.13 -12.91
C ASN A 281 -11.08 -36.03 -13.70
N ILE A 282 -9.75 -35.88 -13.55
CA ILE A 282 -8.96 -34.93 -14.33
C ILE A 282 -8.99 -35.26 -15.83
N GLY A 283 -8.88 -36.54 -16.20
CA GLY A 283 -8.95 -36.97 -17.61
C GLY A 283 -10.31 -36.70 -18.28
N LEU A 284 -11.41 -36.82 -17.52
CA LEU A 284 -12.78 -36.54 -17.96
C LEU A 284 -13.15 -35.04 -17.93
N ASP A 285 -12.53 -34.22 -17.07
CA ASP A 285 -12.76 -32.78 -17.01
C ASP A 285 -11.88 -31.99 -18.01
N VAL A 286 -10.72 -32.51 -18.44
CA VAL A 286 -9.86 -31.84 -19.46
C VAL A 286 -10.50 -31.86 -20.85
N SER A 287 -11.29 -32.88 -21.19
CA SER A 287 -12.10 -32.91 -22.42
C SER A 287 -13.31 -31.96 -22.35
N ASN A 288 -13.80 -31.63 -21.15
CA ASN A 288 -14.82 -30.60 -20.91
C ASN A 288 -14.23 -29.17 -20.84
N LEU A 289 -12.91 -29.01 -20.87
CA LEU A 289 -12.21 -27.71 -20.84
C LEU A 289 -12.49 -26.88 -22.10
N ALA A 290 -12.83 -27.54 -23.21
CA ALA A 290 -13.27 -26.90 -24.45
C ALA A 290 -14.67 -26.24 -24.35
N THR A 291 -15.39 -26.47 -23.25
CA THR A 291 -16.75 -25.96 -23.01
C THR A 291 -16.80 -24.96 -21.85
N GLU A 292 -15.67 -24.37 -21.45
CA GLU A 292 -15.71 -23.27 -20.48
C GLU A 292 -16.29 -22.01 -21.14
N LYS A 293 -17.35 -21.45 -20.52
CA LYS A 293 -17.98 -20.22 -20.99
C LYS A 293 -16.97 -19.07 -20.93
N GLU A 294 -16.58 -18.58 -22.10
CA GLU A 294 -15.83 -17.33 -22.28
C GLU A 294 -16.59 -16.17 -21.63
N ASN A 295 -15.90 -15.33 -20.89
CA ASN A 295 -16.44 -14.04 -20.46
C ASN A 295 -16.26 -13.02 -21.59
N ALA A 296 -17.11 -11.98 -21.60
CA ALA A 296 -17.00 -10.84 -22.51
C ALA A 296 -15.81 -9.90 -22.16
N VAL A 297 -14.65 -10.48 -21.88
CA VAL A 297 -13.42 -9.82 -21.44
C VAL A 297 -12.21 -10.50 -22.08
N ALA A 298 -11.30 -9.69 -22.64
CA ALA A 298 -10.10 -10.16 -23.31
C ALA A 298 -8.90 -9.27 -22.98
N PHE A 299 -7.70 -9.85 -22.94
CA PHE A 299 -6.44 -9.13 -22.95
C PHE A 299 -5.89 -9.13 -24.38
N VAL A 300 -5.78 -7.96 -25.00
CA VAL A 300 -5.29 -7.80 -26.37
C VAL A 300 -3.87 -7.27 -26.33
N CYS A 301 -2.93 -8.00 -26.94
CA CYS A 301 -1.52 -7.65 -27.02
C CYS A 301 -1.22 -6.98 -28.36
N PHE A 302 -0.42 -5.92 -28.32
CA PHE A 302 0.06 -5.17 -29.47
C PHE A 302 1.57 -5.32 -29.64
N LYS A 303 2.05 -5.10 -30.86
CA LYS A 303 3.48 -5.11 -31.21
C LYS A 303 4.26 -3.93 -30.66
N THR A 304 3.61 -2.78 -30.46
CA THR A 304 4.23 -1.54 -29.97
C THR A 304 3.46 -0.97 -28.79
N ARG A 305 4.16 -0.30 -27.87
CA ARG A 305 3.54 0.34 -26.68
C ARG A 305 2.66 1.50 -27.08
N TYR A 306 3.07 2.24 -28.10
CA TYR A 306 2.27 3.34 -28.65
C TYR A 306 0.90 2.86 -29.12
N ALA A 307 0.83 1.76 -29.89
CA ALA A 307 -0.44 1.23 -30.37
C ALA A 307 -1.35 0.77 -29.22
N ALA A 308 -0.80 0.14 -28.19
CA ALA A 308 -1.56 -0.26 -27.00
C ALA A 308 -2.18 0.94 -26.29
N VAL A 309 -1.42 2.03 -26.08
CA VAL A 309 -1.94 3.25 -25.43
C VAL A 309 -2.99 3.94 -26.29
N VAL A 310 -2.78 4.01 -27.60
CA VAL A 310 -3.77 4.56 -28.54
C VAL A 310 -5.06 3.76 -28.50
N ALA A 311 -4.97 2.42 -28.54
CA ALA A 311 -6.13 1.56 -28.42
C ALA A 311 -6.80 1.63 -27.04
N ALA A 312 -6.06 1.89 -25.96
CA ALA A 312 -6.65 2.04 -24.62
C ALA A 312 -7.43 3.35 -24.44
N GLU A 313 -7.01 4.43 -25.12
CA GLU A 313 -7.55 5.79 -24.91
C GLU A 313 -8.68 6.16 -25.88
N ILE A 314 -8.76 5.51 -27.06
CA ILE A 314 -9.80 5.78 -28.06
C ILE A 314 -11.12 5.07 -27.71
N LEU A 315 -12.23 5.73 -28.02
CA LEU A 315 -13.56 5.13 -27.97
C LEU A 315 -13.80 4.29 -29.25
N HIS A 316 -13.99 2.98 -29.09
CA HIS A 316 -14.09 2.03 -30.20
C HIS A 316 -15.49 1.87 -30.81
N SER A 317 -16.55 2.23 -30.07
CA SER A 317 -17.94 2.05 -30.49
C SER A 317 -18.75 3.30 -30.17
N GLU A 318 -19.81 3.56 -30.96
CA GLU A 318 -20.80 4.61 -30.68
C GLU A 318 -21.42 4.46 -29.28
N ASN A 319 -21.55 3.22 -28.80
CA ASN A 319 -21.99 2.93 -27.45
C ASN A 319 -20.78 2.81 -26.49
N PRO A 320 -20.61 3.74 -25.53
CA PRO A 320 -19.47 3.72 -24.61
C PRO A 320 -19.50 2.59 -23.58
N MET A 321 -20.56 1.78 -23.55
CA MET A 321 -20.68 0.60 -22.69
C MET A 321 -20.27 -0.71 -23.39
N LEU A 322 -19.86 -0.64 -24.66
CA LEU A 322 -19.34 -1.77 -25.44
C LEU A 322 -17.87 -1.52 -25.81
N TRP A 323 -17.09 -2.59 -25.97
CA TRP A 323 -15.65 -2.49 -26.32
C TRP A 323 -14.88 -1.54 -25.41
N VAL A 324 -15.11 -1.62 -24.11
CA VAL A 324 -14.48 -0.72 -23.13
C VAL A 324 -13.04 -1.14 -22.93
N THR A 325 -12.12 -0.29 -23.34
CA THR A 325 -10.67 -0.51 -23.26
C THR A 325 -10.03 0.25 -22.12
N GLU A 326 -9.09 -0.38 -21.44
CA GLU A 326 -8.18 0.25 -20.49
C GLU A 326 -6.80 -0.43 -20.57
N MET A 327 -5.72 0.26 -20.22
CA MET A 327 -4.41 -0.39 -20.13
C MET A 327 -4.47 -1.55 -19.13
N ALA A 328 -3.92 -2.70 -19.50
CA ALA A 328 -3.92 -3.86 -18.63
C ALA A 328 -3.03 -3.61 -17.41
N PRO A 329 -3.45 -4.02 -16.19
CA PRO A 329 -2.55 -4.02 -15.05
C PRO A 329 -1.46 -5.07 -15.22
N GLU A 330 -0.39 -5.00 -14.43
CA GLU A 330 0.66 -6.02 -14.46
C GLU A 330 0.08 -7.43 -14.23
N PRO A 331 0.64 -8.49 -14.84
CA PRO A 331 0.13 -9.85 -14.68
C PRO A 331 -0.08 -10.31 -13.23
N ASN A 332 0.85 -9.94 -12.34
CA ASN A 332 0.76 -10.26 -10.90
C ASN A 332 -0.24 -9.36 -10.14
N ASP A 333 -0.64 -8.23 -10.72
CA ASP A 333 -1.59 -7.27 -10.17
C ASP A 333 -3.04 -7.53 -10.63
N VAL A 334 -3.26 -8.40 -11.62
CA VAL A 334 -4.60 -8.77 -12.10
C VAL A 334 -5.40 -9.52 -11.02
N LEU A 335 -6.58 -9.00 -10.68
CA LEU A 335 -7.54 -9.64 -9.80
C LEU A 335 -8.58 -10.41 -10.63
N TRP A 336 -8.25 -11.65 -10.97
CA TRP A 336 -9.05 -12.52 -11.85
C TRP A 336 -10.51 -12.70 -11.42
N SER A 337 -10.78 -12.76 -10.12
CA SER A 337 -12.15 -12.93 -9.59
C SER A 337 -13.09 -11.80 -10.00
N ASN A 338 -12.57 -10.58 -10.16
CA ASN A 338 -13.38 -9.40 -10.46
C ASN A 338 -13.59 -9.19 -11.96
N LEU A 339 -12.81 -9.85 -12.82
CA LEU A 339 -12.97 -9.78 -14.28
C LEU A 339 -14.24 -10.48 -14.78
N SER A 340 -14.79 -11.42 -13.99
CA SER A 340 -16.05 -12.12 -14.34
C SER A 340 -17.30 -11.26 -14.09
N ILE A 341 -17.16 -10.06 -13.53
CA ILE A 341 -18.29 -9.17 -13.23
C ILE A 341 -18.71 -8.46 -14.52
N PRO A 342 -20.00 -8.49 -14.90
CA PRO A 342 -20.47 -7.81 -16.10
C PRO A 342 -20.33 -6.29 -15.94
N TYR A 343 -19.83 -5.63 -17.00
CA TYR A 343 -19.48 -4.21 -16.95
C TYR A 343 -20.66 -3.31 -16.55
N ARG A 344 -21.87 -3.61 -17.04
CA ARG A 344 -23.11 -2.87 -16.71
C ARG A 344 -23.45 -2.87 -15.21
N GLN A 345 -22.97 -3.82 -14.42
CA GLN A 345 -23.22 -3.86 -12.97
C GLN A 345 -22.20 -3.04 -12.16
N LEU A 346 -21.07 -2.64 -12.75
CA LEU A 346 -19.98 -1.98 -12.01
C LEU A 346 -20.40 -0.64 -11.42
N TRP A 347 -21.17 0.18 -12.15
CA TRP A 347 -21.61 1.49 -11.65
C TRP A 347 -22.56 1.36 -10.45
N ILE A 348 -23.49 0.40 -10.49
CA ILE A 348 -24.41 0.10 -9.38
C ILE A 348 -23.62 -0.34 -8.14
N ARG A 349 -22.63 -1.23 -8.32
CA ARG A 349 -21.76 -1.68 -7.22
C ARG A 349 -20.98 -0.53 -6.60
N LYS A 350 -20.44 0.39 -7.42
CA LYS A 350 -19.73 1.58 -6.94
C LYS A 350 -20.64 2.50 -6.12
N ILE A 351 -21.87 2.74 -6.56
CA ILE A 351 -22.85 3.53 -5.80
C ILE A 351 -23.22 2.83 -4.49
N ALA A 352 -23.51 1.53 -4.53
CA ALA A 352 -23.85 0.76 -3.34
C ALA A 352 -22.71 0.79 -2.31
N VAL A 353 -21.46 0.65 -2.75
CA VAL A 353 -20.28 0.75 -1.88
C VAL A 353 -20.08 2.16 -1.33
N LEU A 354 -20.33 3.21 -2.13
CA LEU A 354 -20.27 4.58 -1.66
C LEU A 354 -21.30 4.82 -0.54
N VAL A 355 -22.55 4.42 -0.75
CA VAL A 355 -23.63 4.53 0.25
C VAL A 355 -23.28 3.71 1.50
N ALA A 356 -22.80 2.47 1.35
CA ALA A 356 -22.38 1.64 2.48
C ALA A 356 -21.21 2.26 3.27
N SER A 357 -20.25 2.89 2.58
CA SER A 357 -19.12 3.56 3.21
C SER A 357 -19.57 4.80 4.00
N ILE A 358 -20.51 5.57 3.46
CA ILE A 358 -21.12 6.72 4.14
C ILE A 358 -21.95 6.26 5.35
N ALA A 359 -22.77 5.22 5.19
CA ALA A 359 -23.53 4.65 6.30
C ALA A 359 -22.61 4.15 7.43
N PHE A 360 -21.53 3.44 7.09
CA PHE A 360 -20.53 3.00 8.07
C PHE A 360 -19.85 4.19 8.77
N MET A 361 -19.58 5.27 8.04
CA MET A 361 -19.05 6.51 8.60
C MET A 361 -19.98 7.13 9.66
N PHE A 362 -21.30 7.08 9.46
CA PHE A 362 -22.30 7.55 10.43
C PHE A 362 -22.52 6.60 11.61
N VAL A 363 -22.51 5.27 11.38
CA VAL A 363 -22.57 4.29 12.48
C VAL A 363 -21.41 4.48 13.46
N PHE A 364 -20.25 4.88 12.93
CA PHE A 364 -19.05 5.12 13.72
C PHE A 364 -19.09 6.41 14.56
N LEU A 365 -20.16 7.22 14.47
CA LEU A 365 -20.40 8.31 15.41
C LEU A 365 -20.53 7.80 16.85
N ILE A 366 -21.17 6.63 17.04
CA ILE A 366 -21.46 6.09 18.38
C ILE A 366 -20.17 5.89 19.20
N PRO A 367 -19.16 5.12 18.75
CA PRO A 367 -17.90 5.00 19.48
C PRO A 367 -17.18 6.32 19.72
N VAL A 368 -17.21 7.24 18.75
CA VAL A 368 -16.50 8.53 18.85
C VAL A 368 -17.14 9.42 19.91
N THR A 369 -18.47 9.56 19.90
CA THR A 369 -19.21 10.31 20.93
C THR A 369 -19.04 9.69 22.33
N PHE A 370 -18.95 8.36 22.41
CA PHE A 370 -18.67 7.66 23.66
C PHE A 370 -17.26 7.98 24.18
N VAL A 371 -16.24 7.94 23.32
CA VAL A 371 -14.88 8.35 23.70
C VAL A 371 -14.86 9.81 24.15
N GLN A 372 -15.60 10.67 23.45
CA GLN A 372 -15.63 12.08 23.77
C GLN A 372 -16.30 12.36 25.12
N SER A 373 -17.34 11.62 25.50
CA SER A 373 -17.96 11.77 26.82
C SER A 373 -17.02 11.37 27.97
N LEU A 374 -16.08 10.43 27.74
CA LEU A 374 -15.05 10.07 28.73
C LEU A 374 -14.07 11.21 29.03
N THR A 375 -13.88 12.15 28.08
CA THR A 375 -13.02 13.32 28.29
C THR A 375 -13.64 14.36 29.23
N GLN A 376 -14.97 14.33 29.43
CA GLN A 376 -15.74 15.26 30.26
C GLN A 376 -16.15 14.60 31.59
N LEU A 377 -15.17 14.46 32.50
CA LEU A 377 -15.31 13.70 33.75
C LEU A 377 -16.44 14.23 34.68
N GLU A 378 -16.69 15.54 34.70
CA GLU A 378 -17.71 16.17 35.54
C GLU A 378 -19.13 15.75 35.13
N GLN A 379 -19.41 15.73 33.82
CA GLN A 379 -20.70 15.27 33.29
C GLN A 379 -20.89 13.78 33.51
N LEU A 380 -19.82 12.99 33.37
CA LEU A 380 -19.85 11.55 33.59
C LEU A 380 -20.05 11.19 35.07
N SER A 381 -19.46 11.96 36.00
CA SER A 381 -19.67 11.78 37.44
C SER A 381 -21.10 12.10 37.88
N HIS A 382 -21.80 12.98 37.16
CA HIS A 382 -23.22 13.24 37.37
C HIS A 382 -24.11 12.13 36.78
N ALA A 383 -23.76 11.56 35.63
CA ALA A 383 -24.50 10.48 34.98
C ALA A 383 -24.35 9.11 35.69
N PHE A 384 -23.16 8.82 36.25
CA PHE A 384 -22.85 7.54 36.87
C PHE A 384 -22.21 7.73 38.26
N PRO A 385 -23.01 7.85 39.33
CA PRO A 385 -22.52 8.15 40.68
C PRO A 385 -21.58 7.07 41.26
N PHE A 386 -21.60 5.82 40.75
CA PHE A 386 -20.68 4.75 41.16
C PHE A 386 -19.22 5.02 40.77
N LEU A 387 -18.98 5.81 39.72
CA LEU A 387 -17.63 6.13 39.25
C LEU A 387 -16.91 7.14 40.17
N LYS A 388 -17.67 7.90 40.98
CA LYS A 388 -17.13 8.91 41.92
C LYS A 388 -16.17 8.30 42.95
N GLY A 389 -16.36 7.03 43.31
CA GLY A 389 -15.47 6.28 44.20
C GLY A 389 -14.12 5.92 43.57
N MET A 390 -14.10 5.59 42.27
CA MET A 390 -12.89 5.18 41.54
C MET A 390 -11.99 6.38 41.17
N PHE A 391 -12.57 7.56 40.99
CA PHE A 391 -11.84 8.77 40.59
C PHE A 391 -11.14 9.54 41.74
N LYS A 392 -11.22 9.05 42.99
CA LYS A 392 -10.55 9.69 44.14
C LYS A 392 -9.02 9.71 44.04
N LYS A 393 -8.40 8.79 43.27
CA LYS A 393 -6.95 8.77 43.07
C LYS A 393 -6.58 9.70 41.90
N LYS A 394 -5.78 10.74 42.19
CA LYS A 394 -5.30 11.74 41.20
C LYS A 394 -4.72 11.10 39.93
N PHE A 395 -3.92 10.05 40.10
CA PHE A 395 -3.34 9.30 38.97
C PHE A 395 -4.39 8.62 38.08
N ILE A 396 -5.43 7.99 38.66
CA ILE A 396 -6.48 7.32 37.89
C ILE A 396 -7.28 8.34 37.09
N SER A 397 -7.60 9.50 37.69
CA SER A 397 -8.29 10.59 36.99
C SER A 397 -7.47 11.10 35.78
N GLN A 398 -6.15 11.29 35.96
CA GLN A 398 -5.25 11.73 34.88
C GLN A 398 -5.16 10.70 33.72
N VAL A 399 -5.08 9.40 34.03
CA VAL A 399 -5.04 8.35 33.00
C VAL A 399 -6.36 8.25 32.23
N VAL A 400 -7.49 8.32 32.94
CA VAL A 400 -8.83 8.22 32.34
C VAL A 400 -9.16 9.43 31.47
N THR A 401 -8.71 10.63 31.84
CA THR A 401 -8.98 11.85 31.07
C THR A 401 -7.99 12.07 29.92
N GLY A 402 -6.72 11.66 30.08
CA GLY A 402 -5.65 11.95 29.11
C GLY A 402 -5.25 10.82 28.17
N TYR A 403 -5.24 9.56 28.61
CA TYR A 403 -4.68 8.45 27.83
C TYR A 403 -5.75 7.47 27.31
N LEU A 404 -6.68 7.09 28.19
CA LEU A 404 -7.70 6.08 27.91
C LEU A 404 -8.61 6.41 26.70
N PRO A 405 -9.09 7.65 26.49
CA PRO A 405 -9.97 7.98 25.37
C PRO A 405 -9.31 7.68 24.01
N SER A 406 -8.03 8.06 23.87
CA SER A 406 -7.25 7.82 22.66
C SER A 406 -7.03 6.33 22.40
N VAL A 407 -6.76 5.52 23.43
CA VAL A 407 -6.61 4.06 23.30
C VAL A 407 -7.91 3.40 22.85
N ILE A 408 -9.04 3.77 23.48
CA ILE A 408 -10.36 3.21 23.13
C ILE A 408 -10.72 3.56 21.69
N LEU A 409 -10.48 4.81 21.26
CA LEU A 409 -10.73 5.21 19.88
C LEU A 409 -9.88 4.39 18.90
N ILE A 410 -8.58 4.20 19.18
CA ILE A 410 -7.69 3.39 18.34
C ILE A 410 -8.21 1.95 18.26
N LEU A 411 -8.69 1.37 19.37
CA LEU A 411 -9.25 0.03 19.39
C LEU A 411 -10.44 -0.11 18.42
N PHE A 412 -11.36 0.84 18.45
CA PHE A 412 -12.48 0.87 17.49
C PHE A 412 -12.00 1.10 16.05
N LEU A 413 -11.01 1.98 15.85
CA LEU A 413 -10.50 2.31 14.51
C LEU A 413 -9.81 1.12 13.82
N TYR A 414 -9.32 0.11 14.56
CA TYR A 414 -8.79 -1.12 13.95
C TYR A 414 -9.83 -1.88 13.10
N ALA A 415 -11.13 -1.70 13.36
CA ALA A 415 -12.19 -2.32 12.57
C ALA A 415 -12.40 -1.63 11.19
N ALA A 416 -11.96 -0.39 11.01
CA ALA A 416 -12.25 0.38 9.81
C ALA A 416 -11.49 -0.08 8.56
N PRO A 417 -10.15 -0.28 8.57
CA PRO A 417 -9.44 -0.69 7.37
C PRO A 417 -9.86 -2.06 6.79
N PRO A 418 -10.09 -3.12 7.61
CA PRO A 418 -10.63 -4.38 7.10
C PRO A 418 -11.97 -4.21 6.41
N THR A 419 -12.89 -3.44 7.01
CA THR A 419 -14.21 -3.14 6.43
C THR A 419 -14.09 -2.40 5.09
N MET A 420 -13.24 -1.36 5.01
CA MET A 420 -13.00 -0.63 3.76
C MET A 420 -12.33 -1.50 2.69
N MET A 421 -11.55 -2.50 3.10
CA MET A 421 -10.96 -3.48 2.19
C MET A 421 -12.04 -4.39 1.59
N VAL A 422 -13.02 -4.83 2.40
CA VAL A 422 -14.18 -5.60 1.93
C VAL A 422 -15.02 -4.78 0.98
N PHE A 423 -15.36 -3.54 1.35
CA PHE A 423 -16.09 -2.62 0.46
C PHE A 423 -15.38 -2.44 -0.89
N SER A 424 -14.05 -2.27 -0.87
CA SER A 424 -13.26 -2.12 -2.11
C SER A 424 -13.15 -3.42 -2.93
N THR A 425 -13.30 -4.61 -2.32
CA THR A 425 -13.45 -5.86 -3.10
C THR A 425 -14.76 -5.89 -3.87
N ILE A 426 -15.85 -5.43 -3.26
CA ILE A 426 -17.21 -5.46 -3.83
C ILE A 426 -17.36 -4.50 -5.02
N GLU A 427 -16.56 -3.41 -5.07
CA GLU A 427 -16.54 -2.45 -6.18
C GLU A 427 -16.19 -3.07 -7.54
N GLY A 428 -15.55 -4.24 -7.57
CA GLY A 428 -15.12 -4.87 -8.82
C GLY A 428 -13.88 -4.25 -9.44
N SER A 429 -12.93 -3.76 -8.62
CA SER A 429 -11.62 -3.30 -9.11
C SER A 429 -10.88 -4.43 -9.82
N VAL A 430 -10.32 -4.16 -11.00
CA VAL A 430 -9.62 -5.17 -11.82
C VAL A 430 -8.22 -5.48 -11.28
N ALA A 431 -7.58 -4.54 -10.60
CA ALA A 431 -6.22 -4.66 -10.11
C ALA A 431 -6.16 -4.75 -8.56
N HIS A 432 -5.21 -5.49 -8.02
CA HIS A 432 -4.94 -5.53 -6.58
C HIS A 432 -4.46 -4.16 -6.06
N SER A 433 -3.66 -3.44 -6.85
CA SER A 433 -3.22 -2.06 -6.62
C SER A 433 -4.40 -1.09 -6.59
N GLY A 434 -5.28 -1.15 -7.60
CA GLY A 434 -6.49 -0.34 -7.69
C GLY A 434 -7.43 -0.57 -6.49
N ARG A 435 -7.60 -1.83 -6.08
CA ARG A 435 -8.38 -2.20 -4.90
C ARG A 435 -7.80 -1.60 -3.61
N LYS A 436 -6.49 -1.71 -3.39
CA LYS A 436 -5.81 -1.11 -2.23
C LYS A 436 -5.86 0.41 -2.25
N LYS A 437 -5.70 1.03 -3.41
CA LYS A 437 -5.82 2.48 -3.59
C LYS A 437 -7.23 2.97 -3.25
N SER A 438 -8.26 2.27 -3.70
CA SER A 438 -9.65 2.57 -3.37
C SER A 438 -9.91 2.44 -1.85
N ALA A 439 -9.39 1.38 -1.22
CA ALA A 439 -9.49 1.20 0.23
C ALA A 439 -8.75 2.32 1.00
N CYS A 440 -7.55 2.69 0.56
CA CYS A 440 -6.76 3.79 1.12
C CYS A 440 -7.56 5.11 1.12
N ILE A 441 -8.20 5.46 0.01
CA ILE A 441 -9.00 6.69 -0.11
C ILE A 441 -10.19 6.66 0.86
N LYS A 442 -10.89 5.52 0.97
CA LYS A 442 -12.02 5.38 1.90
C LYS A 442 -11.58 5.48 3.36
N VAL A 443 -10.48 4.82 3.74
CA VAL A 443 -9.91 4.91 5.09
C VAL A 443 -9.48 6.34 5.41
N LEU A 444 -8.90 7.05 4.45
CA LEU A 444 -8.52 8.46 4.61
C LEU A 444 -9.73 9.35 4.89
N TYR A 445 -10.78 9.29 4.06
CA TYR A 445 -11.98 10.09 4.31
C TYR A 445 -12.67 9.72 5.62
N PHE A 446 -12.76 8.42 5.91
CA PHE A 446 -13.35 7.93 7.14
C PHE A 446 -12.61 8.42 8.38
N THR A 447 -11.26 8.39 8.36
CA THR A 447 -10.45 8.85 9.49
C THR A 447 -10.48 10.36 9.64
N ILE A 448 -10.41 11.14 8.55
CA ILE A 448 -10.58 12.60 8.62
C ILE A 448 -11.96 12.95 9.19
N TRP A 449 -13.03 12.29 8.74
CA TRP A 449 -14.36 12.54 9.27
C TRP A 449 -14.47 12.18 10.76
N ASN A 450 -14.19 10.92 11.12
CA ASN A 450 -14.44 10.43 12.48
C ASN A 450 -13.41 10.92 13.50
N VAL A 451 -12.13 10.97 13.14
CA VAL A 451 -11.08 11.38 14.08
C VAL A 451 -11.03 12.89 14.23
N PHE A 452 -11.26 13.66 13.16
CA PHE A 452 -11.24 15.12 13.26
C PHE A 452 -12.64 15.72 13.39
N PHE A 453 -13.46 15.71 12.33
CA PHE A 453 -14.73 16.46 12.33
C PHE A 453 -15.69 16.02 13.44
N VAL A 454 -15.90 14.72 13.61
CA VAL A 454 -16.83 14.20 14.62
C VAL A 454 -16.33 14.48 16.03
N ASN A 455 -15.04 14.29 16.33
CA ASN A 455 -14.49 14.62 17.64
C ASN A 455 -14.61 16.13 17.96
N VAL A 456 -14.32 17.01 17.00
CA VAL A 456 -14.49 18.46 17.17
C VAL A 456 -15.94 18.83 17.45
N LEU A 457 -16.87 18.32 16.63
CA LEU A 457 -18.30 18.66 16.72
C LEU A 457 -18.97 18.02 17.95
N SER A 458 -18.62 16.78 18.29
CA SER A 458 -19.15 16.10 19.48
C SER A 458 -18.59 16.67 20.77
N GLY A 459 -17.34 17.13 20.76
CA GLY A 459 -16.70 17.72 21.93
C GLY A 459 -17.25 19.11 22.27
N SER A 460 -17.77 19.82 21.27
CA SER A 460 -18.30 21.17 21.37
C SER A 460 -19.78 21.24 21.81
N VAL A 461 -20.17 20.41 22.79
CA VAL A 461 -21.48 20.37 23.45
C VAL A 461 -22.51 19.49 22.73
N ILE A 462 -22.86 18.39 23.39
CA ILE A 462 -24.02 17.51 23.12
C ILE A 462 -25.35 18.32 23.05
N GLY A 463 -25.39 19.56 23.54
CA GLY A 463 -26.50 20.52 23.41
C GLY A 463 -26.40 21.56 22.27
N GLN A 464 -25.32 21.64 21.48
CA GLN A 464 -25.22 22.54 20.31
C GLN A 464 -25.60 21.87 18.99
N LEU A 465 -25.66 20.53 18.95
CA LEU A 465 -26.13 19.75 17.79
C LEU A 465 -27.55 20.13 17.34
N THR A 466 -28.38 20.63 18.25
CA THR A 466 -29.74 21.12 17.96
C THR A 466 -29.78 22.52 17.33
N LYS A 467 -28.66 23.25 17.29
CA LYS A 467 -28.54 24.59 16.67
C LYS A 467 -27.89 24.56 15.27
N LEU A 468 -27.52 23.39 14.75
CA LEU A 468 -26.82 23.21 13.48
C LEU A 468 -27.74 23.32 12.25
N SER A 469 -28.68 24.27 12.24
CA SER A 469 -29.69 24.41 11.17
C SER A 469 -29.22 25.27 9.98
N SER A 470 -28.04 25.90 10.04
CA SER A 470 -27.51 26.76 8.96
C SER A 470 -26.05 26.42 8.62
N PHE A 471 -25.79 26.11 7.33
CA PHE A 471 -24.44 25.82 6.80
C PHE A 471 -23.48 27.02 6.91
N LYS A 472 -24.01 28.25 7.06
CA LYS A 472 -23.23 29.49 7.10
C LYS A 472 -22.41 29.65 8.38
N ASP A 473 -22.83 29.01 9.48
CA ASP A 473 -22.19 29.14 10.79
C ASP A 473 -21.15 28.04 11.06
N VAL A 474 -20.98 27.07 10.16
CA VAL A 474 -20.06 25.93 10.32
C VAL A 474 -18.61 26.36 10.58
N PRO A 475 -18.01 27.30 9.82
CA PRO A 475 -16.64 27.74 10.08
C PRO A 475 -16.47 28.41 11.45
N LYS A 476 -17.49 29.14 11.90
CA LYS A 476 -17.50 29.82 13.21
C LYS A 476 -17.54 28.80 14.35
N HIS A 477 -18.42 27.79 14.25
CA HIS A 477 -18.49 26.72 15.25
C HIS A 477 -17.20 25.89 15.31
N LEU A 478 -16.60 25.57 14.16
CA LEU A 478 -15.31 24.88 14.13
C LEU A 478 -14.21 25.72 14.79
N ALA A 479 -14.17 27.02 14.53
CA ALA A 479 -13.20 27.94 15.11
C ALA A 479 -13.27 28.02 16.64
N GLU A 480 -14.47 27.92 17.24
CA GLU A 480 -14.67 27.88 18.70
C GLU A 480 -14.31 26.51 19.29
N ALA A 481 -14.63 25.42 18.58
CA ALA A 481 -14.51 24.05 19.07
C ALA A 481 -13.08 23.51 19.05
N ILE A 482 -12.29 23.83 18.00
CA ILE A 482 -10.99 23.20 17.76
C ILE A 482 -9.97 23.48 18.88
N PRO A 483 -9.77 24.72 19.38
CA PRO A 483 -8.80 25.00 20.44
C PRO A 483 -9.02 24.12 21.70
N ASN A 484 -10.30 23.86 22.03
CA ASN A 484 -10.68 23.07 23.20
C ASN A 484 -10.35 21.57 23.04
N GLN A 485 -10.28 21.08 21.79
CA GLN A 485 -10.00 19.67 21.47
C GLN A 485 -8.52 19.38 21.18
N VAL A 486 -7.65 20.40 21.15
CA VAL A 486 -6.22 20.21 20.89
C VAL A 486 -5.59 19.21 21.86
N GLY A 487 -5.97 19.26 23.15
CA GLY A 487 -5.45 18.32 24.14
C GLY A 487 -5.70 16.85 23.78
N PHE A 488 -6.87 16.54 23.21
CA PHE A 488 -7.19 15.22 22.70
C PHE A 488 -6.36 14.87 21.45
N PHE A 489 -6.21 15.77 20.49
CA PHE A 489 -5.39 15.50 19.30
C PHE A 489 -3.93 15.25 19.63
N MET A 490 -3.41 15.95 20.64
CA MET A 490 -2.06 15.77 21.16
C MET A 490 -1.85 14.35 21.72
N THR A 491 -2.76 13.90 22.59
CA THR A 491 -2.68 12.54 23.14
C THR A 491 -2.96 11.49 22.08
N TYR A 492 -3.83 11.77 21.11
CA TYR A 492 -4.05 10.89 19.96
C TYR A 492 -2.80 10.73 19.10
N VAL A 493 -2.05 11.79 18.80
CA VAL A 493 -0.77 11.71 18.06
C VAL A 493 0.26 10.89 18.83
N LEU A 494 0.33 11.03 20.15
CA LEU A 494 1.23 10.24 20.99
C LEU A 494 0.86 8.75 20.99
N THR A 495 -0.41 8.44 21.27
CA THR A 495 -0.88 7.05 21.40
C THR A 495 -0.99 6.35 20.04
N SER A 496 -1.63 6.97 19.05
CA SER A 496 -1.78 6.39 17.72
C SER A 496 -0.51 6.51 16.88
N GLY A 497 0.36 7.45 17.17
CA GLY A 497 1.61 7.65 16.42
C GLY A 497 2.72 6.80 17.01
N TRP A 498 3.23 7.17 18.20
CA TRP A 498 4.45 6.59 18.75
C TRP A 498 4.26 5.13 19.12
N ALA A 499 3.21 4.80 19.89
CA ALA A 499 2.98 3.42 20.28
C ALA A 499 2.65 2.53 19.07
N SER A 500 1.94 3.05 18.05
CA SER A 500 1.66 2.27 16.84
C SER A 500 2.91 2.00 16.00
N LEU A 501 3.82 2.97 15.84
CA LEU A 501 5.12 2.72 15.18
C LEU A 501 5.94 1.66 15.91
N SER A 502 5.90 1.66 17.24
CA SER A 502 6.56 0.65 18.07
C SER A 502 5.91 -0.74 17.95
N VAL A 503 4.59 -0.81 17.76
CA VAL A 503 3.89 -2.07 17.43
C VAL A 503 4.22 -2.54 16.02
N GLU A 504 4.28 -1.63 15.05
CA GLU A 504 4.61 -1.90 13.66
C GLU A 504 6.02 -2.47 13.52
N ILE A 505 7.01 -1.91 14.25
CA ILE A 505 8.37 -2.45 14.21
C ILE A 505 8.46 -3.84 14.85
N MET A 506 7.71 -4.07 15.94
CA MET A 506 7.72 -5.34 16.67
C MET A 506 6.99 -6.46 15.92
N GLN A 507 5.99 -6.16 15.10
CA GLN A 507 5.18 -7.15 14.38
C GLN A 507 4.63 -8.28 15.28
N PRO A 508 3.88 -7.96 16.35
CA PRO A 508 3.44 -8.95 17.34
C PRO A 508 2.67 -10.11 16.72
N PHE A 509 1.79 -9.85 15.75
CA PHE A 509 1.01 -10.87 15.07
C PHE A 509 1.89 -11.93 14.37
N PHE A 510 2.95 -11.49 13.67
CA PHE A 510 3.84 -12.39 12.95
C PHE A 510 4.79 -13.14 13.90
N LEU A 511 5.27 -12.48 14.95
CA LEU A 511 6.01 -13.13 16.02
C LEU A 511 5.18 -14.23 16.68
N LEU A 512 3.94 -13.93 17.07
CA LEU A 512 3.04 -14.88 17.71
C LEU A 512 2.79 -16.08 16.79
N ARG A 513 2.48 -15.85 15.51
CA ARG A 513 2.31 -16.93 14.53
C ARG A 513 3.58 -17.79 14.38
N ASN A 514 4.75 -17.18 14.39
CA ASN A 514 6.03 -17.89 14.29
C ASN A 514 6.28 -18.75 15.55
N ILE A 515 6.03 -18.21 16.73
CA ILE A 515 6.12 -18.92 18.01
C ILE A 515 5.14 -20.10 18.02
N LEU A 516 3.87 -19.87 17.66
CA LEU A 516 2.84 -20.92 17.58
C LEU A 516 3.24 -22.03 16.60
N LYS A 517 3.72 -21.70 15.40
CA LYS A 517 4.19 -22.72 14.44
C LYS A 517 5.37 -23.54 14.96
N LYS A 518 6.31 -22.90 15.67
CA LYS A 518 7.50 -23.56 16.19
C LYS A 518 7.22 -24.45 17.40
N PHE A 519 6.37 -23.97 18.32
CA PHE A 519 6.05 -24.67 19.56
C PHE A 519 4.92 -25.70 19.40
N ILE A 520 3.84 -25.35 18.69
CA ILE A 520 2.66 -26.23 18.54
C ILE A 520 2.86 -27.19 17.37
N CYS A 521 3.25 -26.69 16.19
CA CYS A 521 3.35 -27.54 14.99
C CYS A 521 4.71 -28.21 14.80
N ARG A 522 5.75 -27.87 15.60
CA ARG A 522 7.13 -28.40 15.51
C ARG A 522 7.77 -28.38 14.10
N ILE A 523 7.21 -27.63 13.15
CA ILE A 523 7.72 -27.53 11.78
C ILE A 523 9.05 -26.78 11.80
N LYS A 524 10.14 -27.49 11.49
CA LYS A 524 11.50 -26.94 11.41
C LYS A 524 11.77 -26.48 9.98
N ASN A 525 11.79 -25.16 9.78
CA ASN A 525 12.28 -24.47 8.59
C ASN A 525 11.43 -24.60 7.31
N ASN A 526 10.25 -23.98 7.30
CA ASN A 526 9.66 -23.57 6.03
C ASN A 526 10.12 -22.13 5.69
N PRO A 527 10.45 -21.83 4.41
CA PRO A 527 10.46 -20.45 3.96
C PRO A 527 9.08 -19.82 4.24
N PRO A 528 9.01 -18.51 4.50
CA PRO A 528 7.75 -17.88 4.90
C PRO A 528 6.67 -18.09 3.83
N ASN A 529 5.66 -18.92 4.14
CA ASN A 529 4.48 -19.24 3.31
C ASN A 529 3.51 -18.04 3.12
N GLY A 530 4.03 -16.83 2.91
CA GLY A 530 3.23 -15.65 2.61
C GLY A 530 4.14 -14.47 2.34
N THR A 531 4.21 -14.05 1.09
CA THR A 531 4.86 -12.81 0.68
C THR A 531 4.10 -11.65 1.33
N LEU A 532 4.70 -11.03 2.36
CA LEU A 532 4.05 -9.92 3.06
C LEU A 532 4.21 -8.65 2.23
N SER A 533 3.10 -8.17 1.67
CA SER A 533 3.03 -6.90 0.98
C SER A 533 2.81 -5.77 1.98
N PHE A 534 3.47 -4.64 1.76
CA PHE A 534 3.32 -3.45 2.60
C PHE A 534 1.84 -2.98 2.66
N PRO A 535 1.32 -2.64 3.85
CA PRO A 535 -0.08 -2.25 4.02
C PRO A 535 -0.31 -0.77 3.69
N TYR A 536 -0.13 -0.38 2.42
CA TYR A 536 -0.37 0.99 1.97
C TYR A 536 -1.76 1.54 2.33
N GLN A 537 -2.78 0.68 2.39
CA GLN A 537 -4.15 1.10 2.70
C GLN A 537 -4.37 1.58 4.15
N THR A 538 -3.47 1.25 5.09
CA THR A 538 -3.55 1.73 6.49
C THR A 538 -2.53 2.82 6.77
N GLU A 539 -1.29 2.65 6.31
CA GLU A 539 -0.19 3.55 6.69
C GLU A 539 -0.22 4.87 5.93
N VAL A 540 -0.61 4.89 4.64
CA VAL A 540 -0.73 6.14 3.88
C VAL A 540 -1.80 7.06 4.50
N PRO A 541 -3.05 6.59 4.77
CA PRO A 541 -4.04 7.42 5.43
C PRO A 541 -3.62 7.94 6.80
N ARG A 542 -2.90 7.11 7.59
CA ARG A 542 -2.41 7.50 8.92
C ARG A 542 -1.41 8.67 8.84
N LEU A 543 -0.42 8.59 7.94
CA LEU A 543 0.53 9.67 7.72
C LEU A 543 -0.16 10.96 7.27
N LEU A 544 -1.11 10.83 6.34
CA LEU A 544 -1.87 11.96 5.82
C LEU A 544 -2.80 12.58 6.87
N LEU A 545 -3.39 11.78 7.76
CA LEU A 545 -4.18 12.26 8.89
C LEU A 545 -3.33 13.06 9.88
N PHE A 546 -2.15 12.57 10.23
CA PHE A 546 -1.25 13.31 11.11
C PHE A 546 -0.71 14.59 10.47
N GLY A 547 -0.44 14.57 9.17
CA GLY A 547 -0.15 15.79 8.42
C GLY A 547 -1.32 16.77 8.46
N PHE A 548 -2.54 16.28 8.22
CA PHE A 548 -3.76 17.07 8.27
C PHE A 548 -3.99 17.72 9.65
N LEU A 549 -3.85 16.96 10.75
CA LEU A 549 -3.92 17.49 12.11
C LEU A 549 -2.79 18.50 12.38
N GLY A 550 -1.58 18.22 11.90
CA GLY A 550 -0.44 19.11 12.01
C GLY A 550 -0.68 20.48 11.38
N PHE A 551 -1.21 20.53 10.16
CA PHE A 551 -1.51 21.79 9.50
C PHE A 551 -2.57 22.59 10.26
N ILE A 552 -3.68 21.95 10.63
CA ILE A 552 -4.79 22.62 11.33
C ILE A 552 -4.35 23.17 12.69
N CYS A 553 -3.64 22.36 13.47
CA CYS A 553 -3.25 22.73 14.82
C CYS A 553 -1.96 23.58 14.86
N SER A 554 -1.17 23.67 13.78
CA SER A 554 0.13 24.37 13.77
C SER A 554 0.08 25.81 14.28
N VAL A 555 -0.85 26.61 13.76
CA VAL A 555 -1.02 28.03 14.11
C VAL A 555 -1.90 28.21 15.35
N MET A 556 -2.78 27.25 15.63
CA MET A 556 -3.75 27.33 16.74
C MET A 556 -3.13 26.92 18.07
N ALA A 557 -2.33 25.85 18.07
CA ALA A 557 -1.68 25.28 19.24
C ALA A 557 -0.31 24.69 18.85
N PRO A 558 0.74 25.55 18.80
CA PRO A 558 2.09 25.19 18.35
C PRO A 558 2.70 23.98 19.06
N LEU A 559 2.28 23.71 20.29
CA LEU A 559 2.82 22.64 21.13
C LEU A 559 2.70 21.24 20.48
N ILE A 560 1.81 21.05 19.49
CA ILE A 560 1.70 19.79 18.73
C ILE A 560 2.88 19.48 17.82
N LEU A 561 3.56 20.51 17.33
CA LEU A 561 4.55 20.38 16.28
C LEU A 561 5.78 19.58 16.72
N PRO A 562 6.36 19.76 17.93
CA PRO A 562 7.46 18.91 18.39
C PRO A 562 7.10 17.42 18.46
N PHE A 563 5.92 17.06 18.99
CA PHE A 563 5.50 15.66 19.12
C PHE A 563 5.22 15.02 17.76
N LEU A 564 4.63 15.80 16.84
CA LEU A 564 4.39 15.41 15.47
C LEU A 564 5.70 15.22 14.68
N LEU A 565 6.68 16.10 14.90
CA LEU A 565 8.00 16.00 14.26
C LEU A 565 8.73 14.74 14.72
N ILE A 566 8.72 14.45 16.02
CA ILE A 566 9.26 13.19 16.57
C ILE A 566 8.58 11.99 15.90
N TYR A 567 7.25 12.02 15.76
CA TYR A 567 6.52 10.97 15.05
C TYR A 567 7.03 10.78 13.62
N PHE A 568 7.15 11.84 12.82
CA PHE A 568 7.57 11.70 11.42
C PHE A 568 9.02 11.23 11.29
N VAL A 569 9.92 11.65 12.18
CA VAL A 569 11.31 11.17 12.22
C VAL A 569 11.36 9.68 12.59
N LEU A 570 10.61 9.26 13.61
CA LEU A 570 10.49 7.84 13.96
C LEU A 570 9.86 7.04 12.83
N ALA A 571 8.81 7.55 12.18
CA ALA A 571 8.17 6.93 11.03
C ALA A 571 9.16 6.73 9.88
N TYR A 572 9.99 7.73 9.57
CA TYR A 572 11.02 7.65 8.55
C TYR A 572 11.97 6.47 8.81
N LEU A 573 12.49 6.36 10.03
CA LEU A 573 13.41 5.29 10.42
C LEU A 573 12.74 3.91 10.42
N VAL A 574 11.56 3.80 11.03
CA VAL A 574 10.84 2.53 11.19
C VAL A 574 10.41 2.00 9.83
N TYR A 575 9.70 2.78 9.02
CA TYR A 575 9.18 2.29 7.74
C TYR A 575 10.29 1.99 6.74
N LYS A 576 11.37 2.80 6.70
CA LYS A 576 12.53 2.51 5.86
C LYS A 576 13.16 1.17 6.24
N ASN A 577 13.40 0.93 7.54
CA ASN A 577 13.88 -0.36 8.03
C ASN A 577 12.92 -1.53 7.70
N GLN A 578 11.61 -1.31 7.76
CA GLN A 578 10.61 -2.34 7.48
C GLN A 578 10.52 -2.68 5.98
N ILE A 579 10.47 -1.68 5.11
CA ILE A 579 10.43 -1.84 3.65
C ILE A 579 11.63 -2.66 3.16
N ILE A 580 12.81 -2.40 3.72
CA ILE A 580 14.05 -3.05 3.30
C ILE A 580 14.15 -4.51 3.80
N ASN A 581 13.69 -4.78 5.02
CA ASN A 581 13.98 -6.05 5.68
C ASN A 581 12.82 -7.04 5.67
N VAL A 582 11.57 -6.57 5.66
CA VAL A 582 10.39 -7.41 5.94
C VAL A 582 9.49 -7.51 4.72
N TYR A 583 9.16 -6.37 4.12
CA TYR A 583 8.13 -6.31 3.09
C TYR A 583 8.69 -6.69 1.71
N LYS A 584 7.90 -7.45 0.95
CA LYS A 584 8.21 -7.80 -0.45
C LYS A 584 7.26 -7.04 -1.37
N LYS A 585 7.79 -6.45 -2.45
CA LYS A 585 6.97 -5.93 -3.55
C LYS A 585 6.23 -7.08 -4.24
N SER A 586 4.91 -7.04 -4.24
CA SER A 586 4.05 -8.04 -4.91
C SER A 586 3.51 -7.54 -6.25
N TYR A 587 3.27 -6.24 -6.34
CA TYR A 587 2.74 -5.52 -7.49
C TYR A 587 3.09 -4.04 -7.32
N GLU A 588 2.98 -3.28 -8.39
CA GLU A 588 3.36 -1.88 -8.44
C GLU A 588 2.25 -1.00 -8.99
N SER A 589 1.89 0.08 -8.28
CA SER A 589 0.94 1.07 -8.76
C SER A 589 1.61 2.20 -9.55
N GLY A 590 2.95 2.31 -9.50
CA GLY A 590 3.71 3.33 -10.21
C GLY A 590 3.62 4.72 -9.60
N GLY A 591 3.53 4.83 -8.26
CA GLY A 591 3.58 6.10 -7.53
C GLY A 591 2.23 6.85 -7.42
N GLN A 592 1.11 6.19 -7.69
CA GLN A 592 -0.22 6.83 -7.71
C GLN A 592 -0.74 7.26 -6.33
N TYR A 593 -0.03 6.93 -5.24
CA TYR A 593 -0.31 7.45 -3.90
C TYR A 593 0.09 8.93 -3.75
N TRP A 594 1.04 9.44 -4.54
CA TRP A 594 1.49 10.83 -4.44
C TRP A 594 0.38 11.85 -4.75
N PRO A 595 -0.41 11.72 -5.84
CA PRO A 595 -1.54 12.62 -6.07
C PRO A 595 -2.59 12.61 -4.95
N ILE A 596 -2.76 11.48 -4.25
CA ILE A 596 -3.65 11.41 -3.08
C ILE A 596 -3.07 12.27 -1.96
N ALA A 597 -1.78 12.11 -1.66
CA ALA A 597 -1.08 12.92 -0.65
C ALA A 597 -1.15 14.43 -0.97
N HIS A 598 -0.83 14.81 -2.21
CA HIS A 598 -0.87 16.21 -2.66
C HIS A 598 -2.26 16.83 -2.45
N LYS A 599 -3.34 16.15 -2.89
CA LYS A 599 -4.71 16.63 -2.71
C LYS A 599 -5.06 16.80 -1.24
N THR A 600 -4.67 15.86 -0.38
CA THR A 600 -4.93 15.95 1.06
C THR A 600 -4.18 17.08 1.74
N ILE A 601 -2.92 17.31 1.36
CA ILE A 601 -2.11 18.40 1.90
C ILE A 601 -2.72 19.75 1.51
N ILE A 602 -3.07 19.95 0.24
CA ILE A 602 -3.77 21.16 -0.21
C ILE A 602 -5.10 21.33 0.54
N ALA A 603 -5.90 20.27 0.66
CA ALA A 603 -7.17 20.32 1.39
C ALA A 603 -6.96 20.71 2.86
N SER A 604 -5.90 20.21 3.51
CA SER A 604 -5.57 20.57 4.88
C SER A 604 -5.12 22.03 5.03
N LEU A 605 -4.37 22.57 4.06
CA LEU A 605 -3.97 23.98 4.05
C LEU A 605 -5.19 24.89 3.88
N VAL A 606 -6.05 24.60 2.91
CA VAL A 606 -7.29 25.36 2.65
C VAL A 606 -8.20 25.31 3.89
N LEU A 607 -8.37 24.13 4.49
CA LEU A 607 -9.18 23.99 5.70
C LEU A 607 -8.59 24.78 6.88
N THR A 608 -7.28 24.74 7.07
CA THR A 608 -6.60 25.53 8.12
C THR A 608 -6.83 27.02 7.91
N GLN A 609 -6.78 27.51 6.68
CA GLN A 609 -7.02 28.90 6.34
C GLN A 609 -8.49 29.30 6.57
N ILE A 610 -9.45 28.44 6.22
CA ILE A 610 -10.89 28.67 6.50
C ILE A 610 -11.15 28.73 8.00
N ILE A 611 -10.54 27.85 8.78
CA ILE A 611 -10.64 27.85 10.25
C ILE A 611 -10.00 29.12 10.82
N ALA A 612 -8.80 29.48 10.36
CA ALA A 612 -8.11 30.70 10.79
C ALA A 612 -8.95 31.96 10.49
N LEU A 613 -9.58 32.03 9.31
CA LEU A 613 -10.52 33.09 8.95
C LEU A 613 -11.69 33.17 9.96
N GLY A 614 -12.27 32.02 10.33
CA GLY A 614 -13.30 31.93 11.37
C GLY A 614 -12.84 32.46 12.72
N ILE A 615 -11.63 32.08 13.17
CA ILE A 615 -11.06 32.50 14.46
C ILE A 615 -10.77 34.00 14.47
N PHE A 616 -10.14 34.54 13.42
CA PHE A 616 -9.86 35.98 13.32
C PHE A 616 -11.14 36.81 13.28
N GLY A 617 -12.20 36.27 12.65
CA GLY A 617 -13.54 36.84 12.69
C GLY A 617 -14.12 36.90 14.10
N ILE A 618 -14.09 35.80 14.85
CA ILE A 618 -14.58 35.74 16.24
C ILE A 618 -13.78 36.68 17.15
N LYS A 619 -12.46 36.71 17.00
CA LYS A 619 -11.56 37.58 17.78
C LYS A 619 -11.60 39.06 17.35
N LYS A 620 -12.49 39.45 16.44
CA LYS A 620 -12.67 40.83 15.95
C LYS A 620 -11.37 41.47 15.39
N SER A 621 -10.58 40.70 14.64
CA SER A 621 -9.39 41.20 13.94
C SER A 621 -9.64 41.30 12.43
N PRO A 622 -10.14 42.45 11.93
CA PRO A 622 -10.51 42.59 10.52
C PRO A 622 -9.31 42.53 9.58
N VAL A 623 -8.14 43.03 10.02
CA VAL A 623 -6.91 43.04 9.22
C VAL A 623 -6.44 41.61 8.93
N ALA A 624 -6.27 40.77 9.97
CA ALA A 624 -5.85 39.38 9.82
C ALA A 624 -6.86 38.54 9.01
N SER A 625 -8.16 38.77 9.23
CA SER A 625 -9.23 38.15 8.45
C SER A 625 -9.15 38.52 6.97
N GLY A 626 -8.99 39.81 6.65
CA GLY A 626 -8.86 40.31 5.29
C GLY A 626 -7.68 39.71 4.52
N PHE A 627 -6.50 39.61 5.15
CA PHE A 627 -5.33 38.98 4.53
C PHE A 627 -5.47 37.45 4.38
N THR A 628 -6.29 36.78 5.18
CA THR A 628 -6.49 35.33 5.02
C THR A 628 -7.23 34.98 3.72
N ILE A 629 -8.09 35.87 3.20
CA ILE A 629 -8.89 35.61 1.98
C ILE A 629 -8.01 35.46 0.73
N PRO A 630 -7.09 36.39 0.40
CA PRO A 630 -6.14 36.20 -0.72
C PRO A 630 -5.31 34.93 -0.60
N LEU A 631 -4.95 34.51 0.62
CA LEU A 631 -4.18 33.29 0.85
C LEU A 631 -4.94 32.03 0.45
N ILE A 632 -6.25 31.97 0.75
CA ILE A 632 -7.14 30.88 0.31
C ILE A 632 -7.21 30.82 -1.21
N VAL A 633 -7.45 31.96 -1.85
CA VAL A 633 -7.53 32.06 -3.32
C VAL A 633 -6.20 31.64 -3.95
N GLY A 634 -5.07 32.14 -3.44
CA GLY A 634 -3.74 31.78 -3.92
C GLY A 634 -3.45 30.28 -3.80
N THR A 635 -3.87 29.64 -2.71
CA THR A 635 -3.69 28.19 -2.50
C THR A 635 -4.52 27.36 -3.49
N LEU A 636 -5.76 27.78 -3.76
CA LEU A 636 -6.63 27.13 -4.74
C LEU A 636 -6.11 27.28 -6.19
N LEU A 637 -5.65 28.49 -6.56
CA LEU A 637 -5.02 28.74 -7.85
C LEU A 637 -3.74 27.91 -8.03
N PHE A 638 -2.91 27.80 -6.99
CA PHE A 638 -1.73 26.95 -6.99
C PHE A 638 -2.06 25.47 -7.21
N ASN A 639 -3.10 24.97 -6.54
CA ASN A 639 -3.56 23.59 -6.73
C ASN A 639 -4.06 23.34 -8.16
N GLU A 640 -4.80 24.29 -8.73
CA GLU A 640 -5.27 24.18 -10.11
C GLU A 640 -4.09 24.16 -11.10
N TYR A 641 -3.11 25.02 -10.91
CA TYR A 641 -1.87 25.01 -11.69
C TYR A 641 -1.13 23.67 -11.58
N CYS A 642 -0.94 23.14 -10.37
CA CYS A 642 -0.29 21.84 -10.17
C CYS A 642 -1.07 20.69 -10.80
N ARG A 643 -2.40 20.73 -10.69
CA ARG A 643 -3.30 19.75 -11.31
C ARG A 643 -3.12 19.73 -12.81
N GLN A 644 -3.15 20.88 -13.49
CA GLN A 644 -2.95 20.93 -14.94
C GLN A 644 -1.53 20.52 -15.35
N ARG A 645 -0.51 20.96 -14.60
CA ARG A 645 0.89 20.76 -14.97
C ARG A 645 1.40 19.33 -14.77
N PHE A 646 1.01 18.69 -13.66
CA PHE A 646 1.64 17.45 -13.22
C PHE A 646 0.71 16.24 -13.17
N PHE A 647 -0.58 16.41 -12.87
CA PHE A 647 -1.51 15.27 -12.77
C PHE A 647 -1.54 14.41 -14.04
N PRO A 648 -1.51 14.96 -15.27
CA PRO A 648 -1.43 14.15 -16.49
C PRO A 648 -0.24 13.19 -16.52
N SER A 649 0.91 13.57 -15.94
CA SER A 649 2.12 12.73 -15.92
C SER A 649 2.01 11.48 -15.04
N PHE A 650 1.04 11.44 -14.12
CA PHE A 650 0.75 10.27 -13.29
C PHE A 650 -0.30 9.35 -13.92
N GLN A 651 -1.10 9.85 -14.85
CA GLN A 651 -2.13 9.08 -15.54
C GLN A 651 -1.62 8.51 -16.86
N LYS A 652 -0.86 9.30 -17.62
CA LYS A 652 -0.44 9.00 -18.98
C LYS A 652 1.07 9.10 -19.13
N ILE A 653 1.63 8.23 -19.96
CA ILE A 653 3.03 8.31 -20.40
C ILE A 653 3.04 9.02 -21.76
N ALA A 654 4.03 9.88 -21.99
CA ALA A 654 4.13 10.61 -23.25
C ALA A 654 4.42 9.67 -24.43
N ALA A 655 3.70 9.84 -25.54
CA ALA A 655 3.86 9.03 -26.75
C ALA A 655 5.31 9.02 -27.27
N GLN A 656 5.99 10.17 -27.24
CA GLN A 656 7.40 10.30 -27.61
C GLN A 656 8.30 9.33 -26.83
N VAL A 657 8.07 9.20 -25.51
CA VAL A 657 8.86 8.31 -24.66
C VAL A 657 8.59 6.85 -25.01
N LEU A 658 7.32 6.50 -25.24
CA LEU A 658 6.95 5.13 -25.62
C LEU A 658 7.59 4.72 -26.95
N MET A 659 7.55 5.60 -27.95
CA MET A 659 8.18 5.34 -29.26
C MET A 659 9.70 5.21 -29.14
N GLN A 660 10.35 6.04 -28.31
CA GLN A 660 11.78 5.91 -28.04
C GLN A 660 12.12 4.59 -27.35
N MET A 661 11.31 4.14 -26.40
CA MET A 661 11.49 2.83 -25.75
C MET A 661 11.32 1.68 -26.75
N ASP A 662 10.31 1.76 -27.63
CA ASP A 662 10.08 0.76 -28.68
C ASP A 662 11.29 0.68 -29.64
N GLN A 663 11.80 1.83 -30.11
CA GLN A 663 13.01 1.90 -30.96
C GLN A 663 14.26 1.33 -30.28
N GLN A 664 14.45 1.60 -28.99
CA GLN A 664 15.59 1.05 -28.23
C GLN A 664 15.50 -0.47 -28.07
N ASP A 665 14.31 -1.03 -27.92
CA ASP A 665 14.11 -2.48 -27.84
C ASP A 665 14.31 -3.17 -29.20
N GLU A 666 13.88 -2.52 -30.28
CA GLU A 666 14.14 -2.99 -31.66
C GLU A 666 15.63 -2.99 -31.97
N GLN A 667 16.33 -1.88 -31.71
CA GLN A 667 17.79 -1.78 -31.89
C GLN A 667 18.57 -2.76 -31.01
N GLY A 668 18.06 -3.04 -29.81
CA GLY A 668 18.64 -4.01 -28.89
C GLY A 668 18.29 -5.47 -29.20
N GLY A 669 17.49 -5.76 -30.23
CA GLY A 669 17.08 -7.13 -30.58
C GLY A 669 16.17 -7.82 -29.56
N ARG A 670 15.62 -7.10 -28.58
CA ARG A 670 14.84 -7.66 -27.46
C ARG A 670 13.36 -7.91 -27.81
N MET A 671 12.92 -7.46 -28.99
CA MET A 671 11.51 -7.46 -29.35
C MET A 671 10.91 -8.88 -29.45
N GLU A 672 11.66 -9.85 -29.97
CA GLU A 672 11.15 -11.23 -30.09
C GLU A 672 10.96 -11.89 -28.72
N GLU A 673 11.87 -11.65 -27.76
CA GLU A 673 11.71 -12.10 -26.38
C GLU A 673 10.47 -11.48 -25.73
N ILE A 674 10.22 -10.19 -25.97
CA ILE A 674 9.02 -9.50 -25.48
C ILE A 674 7.76 -10.15 -26.07
N TYR A 675 7.74 -10.44 -27.37
CA TYR A 675 6.59 -11.09 -28.01
C TYR A 675 6.34 -12.50 -27.47
N GLN A 676 7.39 -13.26 -27.17
CA GLN A 676 7.25 -14.57 -26.51
C GLN A 676 6.70 -14.42 -25.10
N GLN A 677 7.18 -13.45 -24.31
CA GLN A 677 6.67 -13.19 -22.96
C GLN A 677 5.19 -12.77 -22.98
N LEU A 678 4.77 -11.95 -23.95
CA LEU A 678 3.38 -11.49 -24.10
C LEU A 678 2.39 -12.62 -24.35
N LYS A 679 2.80 -13.70 -25.04
CA LYS A 679 1.96 -14.88 -25.29
C LYS A 679 1.60 -15.65 -24.03
N PHE A 680 2.34 -15.48 -22.93
CA PHE A 680 2.12 -16.23 -21.69
C PHE A 680 1.81 -15.34 -20.48
N ALA A 681 1.98 -14.02 -20.60
CA ALA A 681 1.87 -13.09 -19.50
C ALA A 681 0.47 -13.09 -18.85
N TYR A 682 -0.59 -13.12 -19.66
CA TYR A 682 -1.99 -13.00 -19.20
C TYR A 682 -2.76 -14.33 -19.26
N CYS A 683 -2.05 -15.47 -19.19
CA CYS A 683 -2.69 -16.78 -19.10
C CYS A 683 -3.20 -17.04 -17.68
N GLN A 684 -4.52 -17.20 -17.54
CA GLN A 684 -5.19 -17.46 -16.25
C GLN A 684 -4.69 -18.76 -15.58
N PHE A 685 -4.27 -19.75 -16.36
CA PHE A 685 -3.81 -21.07 -15.89
C PHE A 685 -2.34 -21.31 -16.24
N ARG A 686 -1.42 -20.65 -15.53
CA ARG A 686 0.02 -20.64 -15.84
C ARG A 686 0.71 -22.02 -15.77
N LEU A 687 0.26 -22.90 -14.87
CA LEU A 687 0.82 -24.26 -14.71
C LEU A 687 0.49 -25.17 -15.89
N ILE A 688 -0.73 -25.07 -16.43
CA ILE A 688 -1.18 -25.87 -17.57
C ILE A 688 -0.40 -25.47 -18.83
N SER A 689 -0.16 -24.17 -19.04
CA SER A 689 0.56 -23.69 -20.23
C SER A 689 2.05 -24.05 -20.26
N LEU A 690 2.72 -24.11 -19.10
CA LEU A 690 4.14 -24.49 -19.02
C LEU A 690 4.34 -25.99 -19.26
N ASP A 691 3.47 -26.83 -18.70
CA ASP A 691 3.49 -28.28 -18.96
C ASP A 691 3.13 -28.58 -20.42
N LEU A 692 2.11 -27.92 -21.00
CA LEU A 692 1.80 -28.06 -22.42
C LEU A 692 2.92 -27.56 -23.35
N CYS A 693 3.67 -26.53 -22.96
CA CYS A 693 4.81 -26.05 -23.74
C CYS A 693 6.00 -27.01 -23.64
N ASN A 694 6.27 -27.56 -22.45
CA ASN A 694 7.29 -28.58 -22.27
C ASN A 694 6.94 -29.87 -23.03
N ILE A 695 5.66 -30.24 -23.06
CA ILE A 695 5.16 -31.39 -23.84
C ILE A 695 5.27 -31.10 -25.35
N ARG A 696 4.85 -29.92 -25.84
CA ARG A 696 5.00 -29.55 -27.25
C ARG A 696 6.46 -29.41 -27.70
N GLN A 697 7.34 -28.91 -26.84
CA GLN A 697 8.78 -28.87 -27.14
C GLN A 697 9.36 -30.29 -27.15
N ALA A 698 8.92 -31.17 -26.26
CA ALA A 698 9.31 -32.59 -26.26
C ALA A 698 8.76 -33.37 -27.48
N ASP A 699 7.60 -32.98 -28.02
CA ASP A 699 7.03 -33.56 -29.24
C ASP A 699 7.69 -33.00 -30.50
N GLN A 700 7.98 -31.69 -30.57
CA GLN A 700 8.74 -31.10 -31.69
C GLN A 700 10.20 -31.59 -31.74
N GLN A 701 10.79 -31.89 -30.57
CA GLN A 701 12.10 -32.51 -30.49
C GLN A 701 12.03 -33.97 -30.98
N ARG A 702 11.00 -34.72 -30.59
CA ARG A 702 10.76 -36.10 -31.06
C ARG A 702 10.47 -36.19 -32.56
N ASP A 703 9.74 -35.24 -33.14
CA ASP A 703 9.52 -35.17 -34.59
C ASP A 703 10.81 -34.81 -35.34
N ARG A 704 11.66 -33.93 -34.78
CA ARG A 704 12.99 -33.64 -35.36
C ARG A 704 13.95 -34.81 -35.30
N ASP A 705 13.95 -35.53 -34.18
CA ASP A 705 14.82 -36.70 -34.00
C ASP A 705 14.30 -37.88 -34.85
N GLY A 706 12.98 -38.07 -34.97
CA GLY A 706 12.38 -39.08 -35.86
C GLY A 706 12.58 -38.82 -37.37
N ILE A 707 12.65 -37.54 -37.79
CA ILE A 707 13.00 -37.19 -39.18
C ILE A 707 14.50 -37.43 -39.44
N ARG A 708 15.38 -37.16 -38.46
CA ARG A 708 16.82 -37.45 -38.56
C ARG A 708 17.12 -38.95 -38.57
N ASP A 709 16.38 -39.75 -37.81
CA ASP A 709 16.53 -41.21 -37.80
C ASP A 709 16.00 -41.83 -39.09
N SER A 710 14.95 -41.27 -39.71
CA SER A 710 14.44 -41.71 -41.02
C SER A 710 15.38 -41.32 -42.19
N GLU A 711 16.06 -40.17 -42.09
CA GLU A 711 17.09 -39.74 -43.05
C GLU A 711 18.40 -40.54 -42.89
N ALA A 712 18.70 -41.03 -41.68
CA ALA A 712 19.84 -41.92 -41.43
C ALA A 712 19.59 -43.36 -41.91
N GLU A 713 18.37 -43.90 -41.72
CA GLU A 713 17.99 -45.23 -42.25
C GLU A 713 17.93 -45.27 -43.79
N THR A 714 17.53 -44.18 -44.44
CA THR A 714 17.56 -44.10 -45.92
C THR A 714 18.97 -43.88 -46.48
N ALA A 715 19.90 -43.34 -45.69
CA ALA A 715 21.31 -43.24 -46.06
C ALA A 715 22.08 -44.55 -45.88
N GLU A 716 21.76 -45.37 -44.86
CA GLU A 716 22.44 -46.66 -44.63
C GLU A 716 22.03 -47.77 -45.61
N ILE A 717 20.80 -47.73 -46.15
CA ILE A 717 20.35 -48.71 -47.17
C ILE A 717 20.98 -48.45 -48.56
N GLY A 718 21.44 -47.23 -48.82
CA GLY A 718 22.08 -46.85 -50.10
C GLY A 718 23.57 -47.20 -50.23
N THR A 719 24.24 -47.59 -49.14
CA THR A 719 25.70 -47.82 -49.10
C THR A 719 26.13 -49.28 -48.97
N ALA A 720 25.19 -50.23 -49.00
CA ALA A 720 25.51 -51.67 -48.89
C ALA A 720 25.76 -52.40 -50.23
N GLU A 721 25.71 -51.70 -51.38
CA GLU A 721 25.98 -52.27 -52.70
C GLU A 721 27.15 -51.56 -53.43
N GLN A 722 28.30 -51.36 -52.80
CA GLN A 722 29.56 -51.10 -53.53
C GLN A 722 30.75 -51.02 -52.58
N GLN A 723 31.41 -52.16 -52.30
CA GLN A 723 32.87 -52.21 -52.12
C GLN A 723 33.36 -53.65 -51.96
N VAL A 724 33.73 -54.25 -53.09
CA VAL A 724 34.79 -55.25 -53.19
C VAL A 724 35.90 -54.59 -54.01
N ASP A 725 37.13 -54.86 -53.59
CA ASP A 725 38.44 -54.59 -54.20
C ASP A 725 39.29 -53.37 -53.77
N ASP A 726 40.53 -53.78 -53.48
CA ASP A 726 41.83 -53.13 -53.63
C ASP A 726 42.51 -52.28 -52.54
N THR A 727 43.33 -52.99 -51.75
CA THR A 727 44.81 -52.89 -51.65
C THR A 727 45.52 -51.52 -51.70
N GLY A 728 46.36 -51.26 -50.68
CA GLY A 728 47.78 -50.95 -50.90
C GLY A 728 48.35 -49.58 -50.49
N THR A 729 49.35 -49.67 -49.59
CA THR A 729 50.61 -48.88 -49.53
C THR A 729 50.71 -47.55 -48.78
N ALA A 730 51.91 -47.37 -48.22
CA ALA A 730 52.36 -46.45 -47.17
C ALA A 730 53.17 -45.24 -47.71
N ASP A 731 53.38 -44.21 -46.86
CA ASP A 731 54.63 -43.45 -46.61
C ASP A 731 54.32 -42.04 -46.01
N CYS A 732 54.79 -41.72 -44.79
CA CYS A 732 56.02 -40.99 -44.43
C CYS A 732 56.10 -39.52 -44.91
N TYR A 733 56.04 -38.52 -44.01
CA TYR A 733 57.17 -37.60 -43.69
C TYR A 733 56.88 -36.51 -42.62
N MET A 734 58.00 -36.04 -42.06
CA MET A 734 58.30 -35.24 -40.86
C MET A 734 58.03 -33.72 -40.89
N ASP A 735 57.80 -33.17 -39.68
CA ASP A 735 58.26 -31.91 -39.05
C ASP A 735 58.28 -30.54 -39.80
N ARG A 736 57.71 -29.51 -39.14
CA ARG A 736 58.50 -28.34 -38.66
C ARG A 736 57.72 -27.38 -37.75
N GLN A 737 58.49 -26.82 -36.82
CA GLN A 737 58.17 -25.93 -35.71
C GLN A 737 57.83 -24.47 -36.10
N GLY A 738 56.96 -23.85 -35.28
CA GLY A 738 57.25 -22.56 -34.63
C GLY A 738 56.77 -21.25 -35.29
N PRO A 739 56.81 -20.12 -34.56
CA PRO A 739 55.61 -19.45 -34.01
C PRO A 739 55.53 -17.93 -34.34
N ILE A 740 54.54 -17.20 -33.79
CA ILE A 740 54.66 -15.86 -33.12
C ILE A 740 53.38 -14.97 -33.23
N SER A 741 52.87 -14.57 -32.05
CA SER A 741 52.15 -13.32 -31.62
C SER A 741 51.02 -12.72 -32.48
N LYS A 742 49.91 -12.20 -31.94
CA LYS A 742 49.62 -11.51 -30.67
C LYS A 742 48.21 -11.82 -30.19
#